data_AF-A0A1V4RHM3-F1
#
_entry.id   AF-A0A1V4RHM3-F1
#
_cell.length_a   1.000
_cell.length_b   1.000
_cell.length_c   1.000
_cell.angle_alpha   90.00
_cell.angle_beta   90.00
_cell.angle_gamma   90.00
#
_symmetry.space_group_name_H-M   'P 1'
#
loop_
_entity.id
_entity.type
_entity.pdbx_description
1 polymer ?
#
loop_
_entity_poly.entity_id
_entity_poly.type
_entity_poly.pdbx_seq_one_letter_code
_entity_poly.pdbx_strand_id
1 'polypeptide(L)'
;MIYKFIDNNGTFVVKNAHNISYLYFPLTNSGGTLLSSISPNLSGDIKQDNDHFLMPPASIEDIKNNPLSRREFFLKLLSHRNKIIRTSQAQKTTLEAGMLYHKMVYYYPEVSITVLTFIPYDLDVEITHITVKSRQTVEFVPTFFMPLYGRGENNLRDHRHVTSLLNRVKLDKYGIILKPTMSFNEKVHSVNETIYFVFGYDGKKDAPARQFPTLFDFCGEEGNLFYPAAIYRNKPVLRKKISASEGKEACAALRFKKIRLKKGHVAEYVFIAGITTDKNYLKSTFIKLNSTDKINSYLDKTKSYWQNTEDGTIRPKNRFNITSSNKNYNGWLKWVILQPTLRKLFGCSFLPHFDYGKGGRGWRDLWQDTLSLLLIDTESTKKLIINSFKGVRIDGSNATIITKDGNFISDRNSIPRVWSDHGVWPYFALREYMHKNGDIDILLKEIPYFCDHQFKRAKEIDYRFTDNKNMLKAINGAVYKGSILEHILVENLVQFFNVGKHNITRLENADWNDGLDMAPGLGESVTFSSMYADNLENISYIVNELSKKRKSVKLLEEVVLLLDTINKPINYSRPGEKIKLLNHYFEKTNKSVSGIKKEVGLSLIANDLKIKSKWLKSFIRRKEWLKYGFFNGYYDNRGKRVEGKTGSLMRMMLASQVFAIMSGVAKSEQIKEIWKSIRKYLYDKNLKGFRLNTDFKQLYMELGRAFGFSYGDKENGAFFNHMTIMLSFALYKRGFINEAREVFDSIYKMAVSRKSKIYPMIPEYFNNDGRGLYFYLTGSASWYIHTLIRQTLGIKYILGDLIIQPKINKKSPLGNISVDLTIKNKILKINYLIKTNKPSPIINGSIDGKKIRLSGNKLVVPISEINKLSKNKQHTIDITVG
;
A
#
# COMPACT_ATOMS: atom_id res chain seq x y z
N MET A 1 -0.11 22.00 -9.78
CA MET A 1 0.84 21.36 -8.86
C MET A 1 1.30 22.36 -7.81
N ILE A 2 1.56 21.89 -6.59
CA ILE A 2 2.24 22.67 -5.54
C ILE A 2 3.78 22.56 -5.62
N TYR A 3 4.27 21.63 -6.45
CA TYR A 3 5.67 21.32 -6.67
C TYR A 3 6.08 21.56 -8.14
N LYS A 4 7.39 21.58 -8.39
CA LYS A 4 8.00 21.55 -9.72
C LYS A 4 9.08 20.46 -9.75
N PHE A 5 9.07 19.59 -10.76
CA PHE A 5 10.18 18.66 -10.99
C PHE A 5 11.42 19.42 -11.51
N ILE A 6 12.60 19.04 -11.01
CA ILE A 6 13.87 19.68 -11.37
C ILE A 6 14.80 18.79 -12.18
N ASP A 7 14.46 17.50 -12.32
CA ASP A 7 15.21 16.54 -13.11
C ASP A 7 14.29 15.46 -13.71
N ASN A 8 14.88 14.47 -14.38
CA ASN A 8 14.18 13.31 -14.91
C ASN A 8 14.09 12.15 -13.90
N ASN A 9 14.64 12.29 -12.69
CA ASN A 9 14.66 11.28 -11.63
C ASN A 9 13.48 11.41 -10.67
N GLY A 10 12.63 12.41 -10.87
CA GLY A 10 11.45 12.66 -10.06
C GLY A 10 11.74 13.55 -8.86
N THR A 11 12.94 14.13 -8.77
CA THR A 11 13.26 15.12 -7.73
C THR A 11 12.40 16.36 -7.95
N PHE A 12 11.80 16.86 -6.87
CA PHE A 12 10.89 17.99 -6.92
C PHE A 12 11.19 19.03 -5.84
N VAL A 13 10.78 20.27 -6.13
CA VAL A 13 10.89 21.38 -5.20
C VAL A 13 9.54 22.00 -4.87
N VAL A 14 9.38 22.46 -3.63
CA VAL A 14 8.20 23.20 -3.15
C VAL A 14 8.65 24.46 -2.43
N LYS A 15 8.17 25.62 -2.87
CA LYS A 15 8.41 26.90 -2.19
C LYS A 15 7.46 27.03 -1.00
N ASN A 16 7.97 27.47 0.14
CA ASN A 16 7.21 27.70 1.37
C ASN A 16 6.31 26.51 1.75
N ALA A 17 6.87 25.29 1.68
CA ALA A 17 6.12 24.06 1.96
C ALA A 17 5.49 24.04 3.36
N HIS A 18 6.10 24.76 4.33
CA HIS A 18 5.59 24.93 5.69
C HIS A 18 4.20 25.59 5.78
N ASN A 19 3.81 26.39 4.77
CA ASN A 19 2.50 27.04 4.70
C ASN A 19 1.39 26.10 4.19
N ILE A 20 1.75 24.86 3.83
CA ILE A 20 0.78 23.85 3.40
C ILE A 20 0.64 22.84 4.54
N SER A 21 -0.48 22.92 5.26
CA SER A 21 -0.76 22.02 6.39
C SER A 21 -0.70 20.56 5.98
N TYR A 22 -0.37 19.68 6.92
CA TYR A 22 -0.48 18.21 6.81
C TYR A 22 0.42 17.54 5.77
N LEU A 23 1.37 18.26 5.15
CA LEU A 23 2.38 17.63 4.30
C LEU A 23 3.37 16.82 5.14
N TYR A 24 3.65 15.59 4.71
CA TYR A 24 4.73 14.77 5.22
C TYR A 24 5.33 13.89 4.12
N PHE A 25 6.51 13.36 4.39
CA PHE A 25 7.33 12.59 3.48
C PHE A 25 7.85 11.32 4.19
N PRO A 26 7.81 10.13 3.55
CA PRO A 26 8.28 8.89 4.13
C PRO A 26 9.78 8.70 3.89
N LEU A 27 10.51 8.27 4.91
CA LEU A 27 11.89 7.82 4.80
C LEU A 27 12.01 6.41 5.36
N THR A 28 12.78 5.55 4.69
CA THR A 28 13.09 4.20 5.14
C THR A 28 14.30 3.64 4.39
N ASN A 29 14.84 2.52 4.86
CA ASN A 29 15.90 1.77 4.20
C ASN A 29 15.33 0.65 3.32
N SER A 30 16.20 -0.17 2.73
CA SER A 30 15.77 -1.26 1.82
C SER A 30 14.93 -2.33 2.50
N GLY A 31 15.12 -2.52 3.81
CA GLY A 31 14.47 -3.57 4.60
C GLY A 31 13.15 -3.14 5.24
N GLY A 32 12.88 -1.83 5.35
CA GLY A 32 11.73 -1.35 6.13
C GLY A 32 11.93 -1.54 7.64
N THR A 33 13.19 -1.61 8.09
CA THR A 33 13.57 -1.88 9.49
C THR A 33 13.70 -0.60 10.33
N LEU A 34 13.86 0.55 9.67
CA LEU A 34 13.63 1.87 10.26
C LEU A 34 12.65 2.67 9.40
N LEU A 35 11.63 3.24 10.03
CA LEU A 35 10.52 3.94 9.39
C LEU A 35 10.41 5.35 9.94
N SER A 36 10.49 6.36 9.09
CA SER A 36 10.29 7.75 9.50
C SER A 36 9.25 8.48 8.66
N SER A 37 8.52 9.37 9.33
CA SER A 37 7.75 10.44 8.70
C SER A 37 8.39 11.80 9.01
N ILE A 38 8.43 12.69 8.02
CA ILE A 38 8.96 14.04 8.19
C ILE A 38 8.16 15.08 7.40
N SER A 39 7.77 16.17 8.06
CA SER A 39 7.05 17.32 7.50
C SER A 39 8.00 18.46 7.11
N PRO A 40 7.53 19.47 6.36
CA PRO A 40 8.32 20.69 6.10
C PRO A 40 8.81 21.43 7.37
N ASN A 41 8.13 21.23 8.50
CA ASN A 41 8.53 21.78 9.80
C ASN A 41 9.46 20.85 10.59
N LEU A 42 9.97 19.79 9.94
CA LEU A 42 10.76 18.72 10.53
C LEU A 42 10.02 17.95 11.65
N SER A 43 8.69 18.02 11.63
CA SER A 43 7.82 17.25 12.51
C SER A 43 7.51 15.87 11.94
N GLY A 44 7.26 14.90 12.81
CA GLY A 44 6.96 13.50 12.45
C GLY A 44 7.54 12.56 13.50
N ASP A 45 7.86 11.34 13.09
CA ASP A 45 8.31 10.29 14.00
C ASP A 45 9.39 9.38 13.38
N ILE A 46 10.01 8.54 14.21
CA ILE A 46 11.02 7.54 13.86
C ILE A 46 10.75 6.29 14.70
N LYS A 47 10.65 5.13 14.06
CA LYS A 47 10.28 3.86 14.71
C LYS A 47 10.72 2.64 13.90
N GLN A 48 10.72 1.45 14.52
CA GLN A 48 10.89 0.17 13.82
C GLN A 48 9.55 -0.57 13.65
N ASP A 49 8.69 -0.47 14.67
CA ASP A 49 7.38 -1.12 14.76
C ASP A 49 6.55 -0.44 15.88
N ASN A 50 5.45 -1.09 16.29
CA ASN A 50 4.51 -0.62 17.30
C ASN A 50 5.12 -0.45 18.70
N ASP A 51 6.15 -1.22 19.03
CA ASP A 51 6.71 -1.29 20.38
C ASP A 51 7.99 -0.46 20.50
N HIS A 52 8.55 -0.01 19.38
CA HIS A 52 9.86 0.64 19.31
C HIS A 52 9.82 1.98 18.56
N PHE A 53 9.38 3.04 19.24
CA PHE A 53 9.40 4.41 18.75
C PHE A 53 10.55 5.22 19.36
N LEU A 54 11.44 5.77 18.53
CA LEU A 54 12.49 6.69 18.97
C LEU A 54 11.92 8.08 19.27
N MET A 55 11.08 8.59 18.38
CA MET A 55 10.32 9.84 18.57
C MET A 55 8.86 9.50 18.88
N PRO A 56 8.12 10.36 19.62
CA PRO A 56 6.70 10.10 19.93
C PRO A 56 5.87 9.79 18.67
N PRO A 57 4.97 8.79 18.72
CA PRO A 57 4.02 8.53 17.63
C PRO A 57 3.30 9.81 17.21
N ALA A 58 3.18 10.07 15.90
CA ALA A 58 2.62 11.31 15.38
C ALA A 58 1.45 11.06 14.41
N SER A 59 0.28 11.59 14.75
CA SER A 59 -0.87 11.70 13.84
C SER A 59 -0.77 12.95 12.94
N ILE A 60 -1.77 13.14 12.08
CA ILE A 60 -1.82 14.28 11.16
C ILE A 60 -1.90 15.65 11.88
N GLU A 61 -2.53 15.72 13.05
CA GLU A 61 -2.59 16.96 13.84
C GLU A 61 -1.31 17.17 14.65
N ASP A 62 -0.63 16.10 15.06
CA ASP A 62 0.67 16.20 15.76
C ASP A 62 1.73 16.83 14.87
N ILE A 63 1.84 16.40 13.60
CA ILE A 63 2.85 16.95 12.70
C ILE A 63 2.66 18.45 12.42
N LYS A 64 1.46 18.99 12.66
CA LYS A 64 1.14 20.40 12.51
C LYS A 64 1.40 21.17 13.82
N ASN A 65 0.89 20.65 14.94
CA ASN A 65 0.76 21.44 16.17
C ASN A 65 1.68 20.98 17.31
N ASN A 66 2.15 19.72 17.31
CA ASN A 66 2.84 19.14 18.46
C ASN A 66 4.38 19.36 18.39
N PRO A 67 4.97 20.17 19.29
CA PRO A 67 6.41 20.38 19.32
C PRO A 67 7.19 19.12 19.75
N LEU A 68 6.56 18.15 20.43
CA LEU A 68 7.19 16.87 20.78
C LEU A 68 7.38 15.94 19.58
N SER A 69 6.81 16.25 18.43
CA SER A 69 7.05 15.51 17.19
C SER A 69 8.13 16.20 16.34
N ARG A 70 8.77 17.28 16.81
CA ARG A 70 9.62 18.14 15.98
C ARG A 70 11.11 17.99 16.25
N ARG A 71 11.90 17.88 15.17
CA ARG A 71 13.35 18.08 15.19
C ARG A 71 13.64 19.57 15.00
N GLU A 72 14.49 20.17 15.82
CA GLU A 72 14.77 21.61 15.77
C GLU A 72 16.26 21.90 15.74
N PHE A 73 16.61 23.02 15.10
CA PHE A 73 17.94 23.58 15.15
C PHE A 73 17.87 25.07 15.50
N PHE A 74 18.57 25.43 16.56
CA PHE A 74 18.63 26.76 17.12
C PHE A 74 19.99 27.39 16.85
N LEU A 75 20.01 28.66 16.49
CA LEU A 75 21.20 29.51 16.49
C LEU A 75 20.95 30.71 17.39
N LYS A 76 21.70 30.82 18.49
CA LYS A 76 21.73 32.03 19.30
C LYS A 76 22.81 32.96 18.75
N LEU A 77 22.41 34.03 18.07
CA LEU A 77 23.30 35.00 17.44
C LEU A 77 23.84 35.99 18.49
N LEU A 78 25.09 35.79 18.93
CA LEU A 78 25.74 36.66 19.91
C LEU A 78 25.98 38.07 19.34
N SER A 79 26.37 38.11 18.06
CA SER A 79 26.57 39.34 17.27
C SER A 79 25.32 40.19 17.04
N HIS A 80 24.11 39.72 17.38
CA HIS A 80 22.83 40.37 17.05
C HIS A 80 21.91 40.46 18.26
N ARG A 81 22.37 41.09 19.35
CA ARG A 81 21.61 41.25 20.62
C ARG A 81 21.01 39.94 21.11
N ASN A 82 21.75 38.83 21.00
CA ASN A 82 21.28 37.49 21.38
C ASN A 82 20.02 37.00 20.64
N LYS A 83 19.75 37.50 19.42
CA LYS A 83 18.65 37.04 18.56
C LYS A 83 18.70 35.52 18.40
N ILE A 84 17.56 34.87 18.51
CA ILE A 84 17.43 33.42 18.35
C ILE A 84 16.80 33.14 16.99
N ILE A 85 17.50 32.36 16.19
CA ILE A 85 16.99 31.75 14.97
C ILE A 85 16.62 30.31 15.29
N ARG A 86 15.43 29.88 14.85
CA ARG A 86 15.00 28.48 14.94
C ARG A 86 14.28 28.05 13.67
N THR A 87 14.64 26.88 13.15
CA THR A 87 14.18 26.38 11.85
C THR A 87 12.67 26.46 11.64
N SER A 88 11.86 26.17 12.65
CA SER A 88 10.40 26.22 12.53
C SER A 88 9.76 27.61 12.44
N GLN A 89 10.51 28.69 12.69
CA GLN A 89 9.99 30.07 12.61
C GLN A 89 10.38 30.78 11.31
N ALA A 90 11.01 30.08 10.36
CA ALA A 90 11.40 30.69 9.10
C ALA A 90 10.17 31.07 8.27
N GLN A 91 10.11 32.34 7.83
CA GLN A 91 9.04 32.84 6.97
C GLN A 91 9.18 32.41 5.50
N LYS A 92 10.41 32.12 5.08
CA LYS A 92 10.73 31.72 3.70
C LYS A 92 11.48 30.42 3.70
N THR A 93 10.94 29.42 3.02
CA THR A 93 11.59 28.11 2.89
C THR A 93 11.53 27.56 1.48
N THR A 94 12.41 26.62 1.19
CA THR A 94 12.34 25.78 -0.01
C THR A 94 12.57 24.34 0.41
N LEU A 95 11.65 23.47 0.04
CA LEU A 95 11.81 22.02 0.12
C LEU A 95 12.35 21.52 -1.22
N GLU A 96 13.29 20.60 -1.16
CA GLU A 96 13.73 19.71 -2.23
C GLU A 96 13.59 18.28 -1.71
N ALA A 97 12.95 17.38 -2.46
CA ALA A 97 12.82 15.98 -2.07
C ALA A 97 13.00 15.06 -3.28
N GLY A 98 13.61 13.91 -3.04
CA GLY A 98 13.88 12.88 -4.03
C GLY A 98 13.81 11.49 -3.39
N MET A 99 14.10 10.45 -4.15
CA MET A 99 13.98 9.07 -3.66
C MET A 99 15.28 8.59 -3.00
N LEU A 100 15.35 8.30 -1.69
CA LEU A 100 14.49 8.80 -0.62
C LEU A 100 15.29 9.75 0.27
N TYR A 101 15.11 11.06 0.09
CA TYR A 101 15.68 12.10 0.94
C TYR A 101 14.76 13.33 0.97
N HIS A 102 14.87 14.11 2.05
CA HIS A 102 14.11 15.32 2.31
C HIS A 102 15.08 16.45 2.68
N LYS A 103 15.06 17.57 1.96
CA LYS A 103 15.98 18.70 2.16
C LYS A 103 15.22 20.01 2.27
N MET A 104 15.31 20.63 3.44
CA MET A 104 14.74 21.95 3.70
C MET A 104 15.83 23.03 3.66
N VAL A 105 15.53 24.16 3.05
CA VAL A 105 16.35 25.37 3.10
C VAL A 105 15.53 26.49 3.73
N TYR A 106 16.03 27.05 4.82
CA TYR A 106 15.46 28.14 5.60
C TYR A 106 16.26 29.41 5.37
N TYR A 107 15.58 30.50 5.03
CA TYR A 107 16.23 31.77 4.70
C TYR A 107 15.98 32.82 5.79
N TYR A 108 17.05 33.27 6.43
CA TYR A 108 17.06 34.43 7.34
C TYR A 108 17.91 35.56 6.72
N PRO A 109 17.79 36.80 7.23
CA PRO A 109 18.68 37.89 6.82
C PRO A 109 20.16 37.54 7.04
N GLU A 110 20.49 36.99 8.21
CA GLU A 110 21.86 36.77 8.65
C GLU A 110 22.49 35.48 8.08
N VAL A 111 21.68 34.44 7.90
CA VAL A 111 22.12 33.09 7.51
C VAL A 111 21.11 32.39 6.61
N SER A 112 21.55 31.37 5.89
CA SER A 112 20.67 30.33 5.36
C SER A 112 21.02 28.98 5.98
N ILE A 113 20.00 28.26 6.43
CA ILE A 113 20.16 26.94 7.07
C ILE A 113 19.61 25.90 6.11
N THR A 114 20.42 24.91 5.74
CA THR A 114 19.97 23.72 4.99
C THR A 114 19.91 22.55 5.96
N VAL A 115 18.81 21.79 5.93
CA VAL A 115 18.61 20.57 6.71
C VAL A 115 18.28 19.44 5.73
N LEU A 116 19.23 18.53 5.54
CA LEU A 116 19.07 17.31 4.75
C LEU A 116 18.80 16.15 5.69
N THR A 117 17.71 15.42 5.46
CA THR A 117 17.33 14.22 6.21
C THR A 117 17.13 13.04 5.28
N PHE A 118 17.73 11.91 5.59
CA PHE A 118 17.54 10.65 4.88
C PHE A 118 17.88 9.44 5.77
N ILE A 119 17.43 8.26 5.37
CA ILE A 119 17.84 6.98 5.96
C ILE A 119 18.70 6.27 4.93
N PRO A 120 19.96 5.92 5.22
CA PRO A 120 20.78 5.12 4.31
C PRO A 120 20.08 3.82 3.93
N TYR A 121 20.20 3.41 2.67
CA TYR A 121 19.49 2.22 2.18
C TYR A 121 19.86 0.92 2.93
N ASP A 122 21.03 0.85 3.56
CA ASP A 122 21.61 -0.33 4.22
C ASP A 122 21.86 -0.16 5.73
N LEU A 123 21.37 0.92 6.36
CA LEU A 123 21.53 1.17 7.81
C LEU A 123 20.18 1.52 8.47
N ASP A 124 20.09 1.25 9.77
CA ASP A 124 18.93 1.52 10.63
C ASP A 124 19.10 2.82 11.41
N VAL A 125 19.50 3.88 10.70
CA VAL A 125 19.66 5.22 11.27
C VAL A 125 19.08 6.30 10.36
N GLU A 126 18.46 7.30 10.96
CA GLU A 126 18.15 8.55 10.30
C GLU A 126 19.33 9.52 10.44
N ILE A 127 19.79 10.05 9.32
CA ILE A 127 20.82 11.08 9.27
C ILE A 127 20.13 12.43 9.09
N THR A 128 20.50 13.41 9.91
CA THR A 128 20.20 14.82 9.70
C THR A 128 21.51 15.60 9.54
N HIS A 129 21.78 16.09 8.34
CA HIS A 129 22.93 16.93 8.01
C HIS A 129 22.48 18.39 7.88
N ILE A 130 23.02 19.26 8.74
CA ILE A 130 22.69 20.67 8.83
C ILE A 130 23.88 21.51 8.35
N THR A 131 23.62 22.39 7.41
CA THR A 131 24.59 23.34 6.86
C THR A 131 24.13 24.76 7.11
N VAL A 132 24.93 25.56 7.82
CA VAL A 132 24.68 26.99 8.06
C VAL A 132 25.62 27.80 7.18
N LYS A 133 25.07 28.47 6.16
CA LYS A 133 25.83 29.38 5.31
C LYS A 133 25.59 30.82 5.74
N SER A 134 26.66 31.55 6.03
CA SER A 134 26.53 32.93 6.48
C SER A 134 26.33 33.92 5.34
N ARG A 135 25.45 34.89 5.53
CA ARG A 135 25.20 36.01 4.58
C ARG A 135 25.95 37.28 4.95
N GLN A 136 26.42 37.35 6.18
CA GLN A 136 27.29 38.39 6.73
C GLN A 136 28.26 37.79 7.74
N THR A 137 29.14 38.56 8.36
CA THR A 137 29.93 38.00 9.47
C THR A 137 29.03 37.87 10.70
N VAL A 138 28.92 36.66 11.24
CA VAL A 138 28.05 36.36 12.37
C VAL A 138 28.79 35.52 13.40
N GLU A 139 28.53 35.78 14.67
CA GLU A 139 28.94 34.90 15.76
C GLU A 139 27.69 34.29 16.40
N PHE A 140 27.67 32.96 16.55
CA PHE A 140 26.53 32.23 17.09
C PHE A 140 26.90 30.98 17.89
N VAL A 141 25.94 30.51 18.70
CA VAL A 141 25.96 29.22 19.39
C VAL A 141 24.88 28.32 18.81
N PRO A 142 25.24 27.20 18.16
CA PRO A 142 24.27 26.26 17.59
C PRO A 142 23.79 25.25 18.64
N THR A 143 22.53 24.83 18.56
CA THR A 143 21.98 23.73 19.36
C THR A 143 20.96 22.95 18.56
N PHE A 144 21.16 21.64 18.44
CA PHE A 144 20.17 20.71 17.90
C PHE A 144 19.26 20.20 19.01
N PHE A 145 18.01 19.88 18.69
CA PHE A 145 17.05 19.29 19.60
C PHE A 145 16.23 18.22 18.87
N MET A 146 16.12 17.04 19.50
CA MET A 146 15.20 15.98 19.12
C MET A 146 14.59 15.37 20.39
N PRO A 147 13.26 15.31 20.53
CA PRO A 147 12.61 14.62 21.64
C PRO A 147 12.81 13.10 21.51
N LEU A 148 13.00 12.42 22.65
CA LEU A 148 13.15 10.96 22.70
C LEU A 148 11.98 10.34 23.48
N TYR A 149 11.41 9.29 22.91
CA TYR A 149 10.28 8.56 23.46
C TYR A 149 10.69 7.18 23.96
N GLY A 150 11.30 6.36 23.10
CA GLY A 150 11.98 5.13 23.48
C GLY A 150 11.08 3.99 23.95
N ARG A 151 9.83 3.90 23.48
CA ARG A 151 8.85 2.90 23.94
C ARG A 151 7.74 2.69 22.90
N GLY A 152 6.73 1.87 23.23
CA GLY A 152 5.64 1.52 22.32
C GLY A 152 4.55 2.59 22.20
N GLU A 153 3.74 2.51 21.13
CA GLU A 153 2.66 3.47 20.84
C GLU A 153 1.59 3.52 21.93
N ASN A 154 1.31 2.37 22.57
CA ASN A 154 0.30 2.26 23.61
C ASN A 154 0.59 3.21 24.79
N ASN A 155 1.87 3.53 25.04
CA ASN A 155 2.25 4.43 26.11
C ASN A 155 2.15 5.92 25.77
N LEU A 156 1.52 6.29 24.64
CA LEU A 156 1.43 7.68 24.20
C LEU A 156 0.71 8.53 25.26
N ARG A 157 -0.34 7.94 25.87
CA ARG A 157 -1.08 8.46 27.03
C ARG A 157 -1.14 7.46 28.17
N ASP A 158 -1.48 6.21 27.87
CA ASP A 158 -1.65 5.20 28.90
C ASP A 158 -0.30 4.90 29.58
N HIS A 159 -0.24 5.03 30.91
CA HIS A 159 0.99 4.91 31.68
C HIS A 159 2.16 5.77 31.14
N ARG A 160 1.88 6.88 30.44
CA ARG A 160 2.89 7.71 29.77
C ARG A 160 3.98 8.22 30.72
N HIS A 161 3.54 8.74 31.87
CA HIS A 161 4.44 9.23 32.92
C HIS A 161 5.13 8.07 33.63
N VAL A 162 4.38 7.03 34.00
CA VAL A 162 4.91 5.83 34.68
C VAL A 162 6.04 5.20 33.87
N THR A 163 5.85 5.02 32.57
CA THR A 163 6.88 4.46 31.68
C THR A 163 8.07 5.39 31.48
N SER A 164 7.92 6.71 31.66
CA SER A 164 9.08 7.63 31.67
C SER A 164 10.01 7.36 32.86
N LEU A 165 9.50 6.83 33.99
CA LEU A 165 10.29 6.44 35.17
C LEU A 165 11.26 5.29 34.87
N LEU A 166 11.02 4.54 33.80
CA LEU A 166 11.86 3.43 33.34
C LEU A 166 13.06 3.92 32.52
N ASN A 167 13.07 5.17 32.05
CA ASN A 167 14.14 5.70 31.21
C ASN A 167 15.47 5.69 31.96
N ARG A 168 16.52 5.17 31.32
CA ARG A 168 17.91 5.35 31.72
C ARG A 168 18.66 6.04 30.59
N VAL A 169 19.14 7.24 30.90
CA VAL A 169 19.89 8.06 29.95
C VAL A 169 21.37 7.97 30.26
N LYS A 170 22.17 7.62 29.26
CA LYS A 170 23.62 7.64 29.29
C LYS A 170 24.14 8.72 28.34
N LEU A 171 25.08 9.51 28.83
CA LEU A 171 25.82 10.46 28.01
C LEU A 171 27.01 9.74 27.35
N ASP A 172 27.07 9.82 26.03
CA ASP A 172 28.24 9.51 25.23
C ASP A 172 28.98 10.81 24.87
N LYS A 173 30.26 10.72 24.50
CA LYS A 173 31.02 11.89 24.02
C LYS A 173 30.26 12.63 22.91
N TYR A 174 29.65 11.91 21.97
CA TYR A 174 29.00 12.48 20.81
C TYR A 174 27.49 12.68 20.99
N GLY A 175 26.87 12.23 22.07
CA GLY A 175 25.44 12.47 22.27
C GLY A 175 24.79 11.58 23.32
N ILE A 176 23.53 11.24 23.09
CA ILE A 176 22.65 10.69 24.12
C ILE A 176 22.19 9.29 23.74
N ILE A 177 22.24 8.39 24.72
CA ILE A 177 21.75 7.02 24.62
C ILE A 177 20.64 6.84 25.67
N LEU A 178 19.48 6.38 25.23
CA LEU A 178 18.33 6.03 26.06
C LEU A 178 18.10 4.52 26.00
N LYS A 179 18.13 3.87 27.16
CA LYS A 179 17.76 2.46 27.31
C LYS A 179 16.79 2.33 28.49
N PRO A 180 15.47 2.28 28.27
CA PRO A 180 14.54 2.00 29.35
C PRO A 180 14.80 0.63 29.98
N THR A 181 14.58 0.49 31.28
CA THR A 181 14.82 -0.77 32.00
C THR A 181 13.82 -1.86 31.63
N MET A 182 12.56 -1.48 31.38
CA MET A 182 11.46 -2.38 31.09
C MET A 182 10.57 -1.82 29.98
N SER A 183 9.81 -2.70 29.34
CA SER A 183 8.72 -2.37 28.42
C SER A 183 7.39 -2.75 29.06
N PHE A 184 6.46 -1.79 29.13
CA PHE A 184 5.10 -2.01 29.61
C PHE A 184 4.17 -1.98 28.39
N ASN A 185 3.66 -3.14 28.01
CA ASN A 185 2.59 -3.24 27.03
C ASN A 185 1.33 -3.86 27.67
N GLU A 186 0.20 -3.74 26.99
CA GLU A 186 -1.12 -4.21 27.48
C GLU A 186 -1.18 -5.72 27.79
N LYS A 187 -0.15 -6.50 27.42
CA LYS A 187 -0.12 -7.95 27.55
C LYS A 187 0.84 -8.44 28.62
N VAL A 188 2.05 -7.88 28.70
CA VAL A 188 3.16 -8.35 29.55
C VAL A 188 4.10 -7.20 29.92
N HIS A 189 4.62 -7.21 31.15
CA HIS A 189 5.78 -6.41 31.55
C HIS A 189 7.06 -7.22 31.33
N SER A 190 8.04 -6.68 30.61
CA SER A 190 9.28 -7.40 30.27
C SER A 190 10.51 -6.52 30.40
N VAL A 191 11.68 -7.14 30.57
CA VAL A 191 12.98 -6.44 30.51
C VAL A 191 13.18 -5.89 29.10
N ASN A 192 13.61 -4.64 29.01
CA ASN A 192 13.85 -4.00 27.71
C ASN A 192 15.35 -3.96 27.37
N GLU A 193 15.70 -4.56 26.23
CA GLU A 193 17.06 -4.53 25.68
C GLU A 193 17.25 -3.44 24.62
N THR A 194 16.18 -2.79 24.17
CA THR A 194 16.23 -1.82 23.08
C THR A 194 16.92 -0.52 23.51
N ILE A 195 17.84 -0.08 22.66
CA ILE A 195 18.65 1.12 22.78
C ILE A 195 18.22 2.12 21.72
N TYR A 196 17.91 3.33 22.15
CA TYR A 196 17.61 4.48 21.30
C TYR A 196 18.75 5.48 21.44
N PHE A 197 19.28 6.01 20.35
CA PHE A 197 20.44 6.91 20.44
C PHE A 197 20.36 8.05 19.44
N VAL A 198 21.00 9.17 19.80
CA VAL A 198 21.25 10.30 18.93
C VAL A 198 22.67 10.79 19.16
N PHE A 199 23.52 10.65 18.14
CA PHE A 199 24.88 11.19 18.15
C PHE A 199 24.96 12.43 17.25
N GLY A 200 25.84 13.36 17.58
CA GLY A 200 26.09 14.57 16.82
C GLY A 200 27.56 14.97 16.82
N TYR A 201 28.01 15.56 15.72
CA TYR A 201 29.36 16.13 15.57
C TYR A 201 29.33 17.30 14.57
N ASP A 202 30.30 18.21 14.65
CA ASP A 202 30.43 19.32 13.68
C ASP A 202 31.31 18.95 12.47
N GLY A 203 31.44 19.83 11.47
CA GLY A 203 32.25 19.58 10.27
C GLY A 203 33.73 19.26 10.53
N LYS A 204 34.26 19.55 11.73
CA LYS A 204 35.62 19.20 12.17
C LYS A 204 35.68 17.92 13.00
N LYS A 205 34.56 17.21 13.12
CA LYS A 205 34.35 16.04 13.97
C LYS A 205 34.45 16.35 15.47
N ASP A 206 34.32 17.61 15.86
CA ASP A 206 34.24 17.97 17.27
C ASP A 206 32.89 17.54 17.86
N ALA A 207 32.94 17.06 19.09
CA ALA A 207 31.77 16.67 19.86
C ALA A 207 30.96 17.89 20.35
N PRO A 208 29.69 17.71 20.72
CA PRO A 208 28.91 18.76 21.38
C PRO A 208 29.62 19.25 22.65
N ALA A 209 29.71 20.57 22.81
CA ALA A 209 30.28 21.20 23.99
C ALA A 209 29.40 20.99 25.25
N ARG A 210 28.08 20.84 25.07
CA ARG A 210 27.12 20.54 26.15
C ARG A 210 25.98 19.67 25.63
N GLN A 211 25.40 18.89 26.54
CA GLN A 211 24.27 18.01 26.27
C GLN A 211 23.18 18.23 27.32
N PHE A 212 21.92 18.25 26.90
CA PHE A 212 20.73 18.36 27.76
C PHE A 212 19.90 17.08 27.56
N PRO A 213 20.05 16.08 28.45
CA PRO A 213 19.53 14.74 28.24
C PRO A 213 18.04 14.58 28.48
N THR A 214 17.41 15.52 29.19
CA THR A 214 15.98 15.45 29.52
C THR A 214 15.24 16.70 29.05
N LEU A 215 13.94 16.57 28.81
CA LEU A 215 13.08 17.71 28.47
C LEU A 215 13.13 18.79 29.54
N PHE A 216 13.22 18.39 30.82
CA PHE A 216 13.37 19.32 31.92
C PHE A 216 14.70 20.06 31.90
N ASP A 217 15.83 19.39 31.61
CA ASP A 217 17.13 20.06 31.50
C ASP A 217 17.16 21.07 30.34
N PHE A 218 16.44 20.78 29.26
CA PHE A 218 16.35 21.66 28.10
C PHE A 218 15.40 22.84 28.31
N CYS A 219 14.20 22.58 28.83
CA CYS A 219 13.15 23.60 29.02
C CYS A 219 13.37 24.42 30.29
N GLY A 220 13.78 23.80 31.40
CA GLY A 220 13.81 24.38 32.74
C GLY A 220 12.43 24.62 33.35
N GLU A 221 12.38 24.94 34.63
CA GLU A 221 11.13 25.22 35.40
C GLU A 221 10.24 26.28 34.75
N GLU A 222 10.85 27.38 34.29
CA GLU A 222 10.14 28.54 33.75
C GLU A 222 10.04 28.55 32.21
N GLY A 223 10.46 27.46 31.56
CA GLY A 223 10.50 27.37 30.09
C GLY A 223 9.66 26.22 29.56
N ASN A 224 9.58 26.14 28.23
CA ASN A 224 8.85 25.09 27.52
C ASN A 224 9.49 24.85 26.15
N LEU A 225 8.92 23.96 25.33
CA LEU A 225 9.48 23.65 24.00
C LEU A 225 9.44 24.82 23.00
N PHE A 226 8.61 25.84 23.24
CA PHE A 226 8.63 27.06 22.44
C PHE A 226 9.73 28.02 22.90
N TYR A 227 9.95 28.10 24.21
CA TYR A 227 10.92 28.99 24.86
C TYR A 227 11.84 28.22 25.83
N PRO A 228 12.69 27.31 25.34
CA PRO A 228 13.52 26.49 26.21
C PRO A 228 14.58 27.34 26.93
N ALA A 229 14.61 27.29 28.26
CA ALA A 229 15.52 28.10 29.07
C ALA A 229 16.99 27.84 28.71
N ALA A 230 17.33 26.62 28.27
CA ALA A 230 18.69 26.28 27.83
C ALA A 230 19.16 27.14 26.63
N ILE A 231 18.24 27.59 25.77
CA ILE A 231 18.53 28.46 24.62
C ILE A 231 18.40 29.94 25.00
N TYR A 232 17.24 30.31 25.54
CA TYR A 232 16.89 31.72 25.74
C TYR A 232 17.71 32.37 26.86
N ARG A 233 17.82 31.68 28.00
CA ARG A 233 18.55 32.19 29.17
C ARG A 233 20.01 31.75 29.21
N ASN A 234 20.43 30.87 28.30
CA ASN A 234 21.79 30.30 28.25
C ASN A 234 22.27 29.77 29.62
N LYS A 235 21.34 29.22 30.43
CA LYS A 235 21.66 28.73 31.76
C LYS A 235 22.79 27.69 31.67
N PRO A 236 23.84 27.78 32.51
CA PRO A 236 24.81 26.71 32.63
C PRO A 236 24.11 25.44 33.14
N VAL A 237 24.46 24.29 32.57
CA VAL A 237 24.03 23.01 33.14
C VAL A 237 24.73 22.91 34.49
N LEU A 238 23.96 22.91 35.58
CA LEU A 238 24.48 22.46 36.87
C LEU A 238 25.08 21.08 36.62
N ARG A 239 26.37 20.85 36.93
CA ARG A 239 27.01 19.53 36.83
C ARG A 239 26.27 18.56 37.77
N LYS A 240 25.13 18.04 37.33
CA LYS A 240 24.34 17.07 38.08
C LYS A 240 24.93 15.69 37.81
N LYS A 241 24.97 14.85 38.85
CA LYS A 241 25.28 13.42 38.70
C LYS A 241 24.29 12.80 37.70
N ILE A 242 24.73 11.82 36.91
CA ILE A 242 23.91 11.13 35.89
C ILE A 242 22.59 10.59 36.48
N SER A 243 22.60 10.18 37.75
CA SER A 243 21.41 9.74 38.50
C SER A 243 20.25 10.75 38.50
N ALA A 244 20.53 12.05 38.34
CA ALA A 244 19.48 13.08 38.28
C ALA A 244 18.69 13.11 36.95
N SER A 245 19.11 12.34 35.94
CA SER A 245 18.46 12.22 34.63
C SER A 245 17.63 10.94 34.47
N GLU A 246 17.72 10.02 35.44
CA GLU A 246 16.97 8.77 35.42
C GLU A 246 15.48 9.02 35.66
N GLY A 247 14.64 8.22 35.00
CA GLY A 247 13.21 8.26 35.18
C GLY A 247 12.51 9.51 34.67
N LYS A 248 13.11 10.24 33.72
CA LYS A 248 12.57 11.45 33.12
C LYS A 248 12.33 11.28 31.64
N GLU A 249 11.46 12.13 31.07
CA GLU A 249 11.33 12.24 29.62
C GLU A 249 12.64 12.74 29.01
N ALA A 250 13.17 11.95 28.09
CA ALA A 250 14.46 12.19 27.48
C ALA A 250 14.36 13.08 26.24
N CYS A 251 15.45 13.75 25.91
CA CYS A 251 15.64 14.40 24.61
C CYS A 251 17.12 14.46 24.27
N ALA A 252 17.43 14.54 22.98
CA ALA A 252 18.75 14.85 22.49
C ALA A 252 18.87 16.35 22.18
N ALA A 253 19.23 17.16 23.18
CA ALA A 253 19.62 18.55 22.96
C ALA A 253 21.15 18.71 23.00
N LEU A 254 21.75 18.92 21.83
CA LEU A 254 23.20 18.91 21.63
C LEU A 254 23.69 20.30 21.23
N ARG A 255 24.47 20.94 22.10
CA ARG A 255 25.01 22.30 21.91
C ARG A 255 26.47 22.25 21.53
N PHE A 256 26.86 22.93 20.46
CA PHE A 256 28.26 23.03 20.04
C PHE A 256 28.90 24.32 20.53
N LYS A 257 30.23 24.41 20.36
CA LYS A 257 31.01 25.59 20.70
C LYS A 257 30.51 26.81 19.92
N LYS A 258 30.71 27.99 20.49
CA LYS A 258 30.50 29.25 19.76
C LYS A 258 31.41 29.28 18.53
N ILE A 259 30.91 29.81 17.43
CA ILE A 259 31.67 29.97 16.19
C ILE A 259 31.42 31.36 15.61
N ARG A 260 32.48 31.96 15.09
CA ARG A 260 32.42 33.17 14.26
C ARG A 260 32.58 32.76 12.80
N LEU A 261 31.54 32.97 12.01
CA LEU A 261 31.48 32.58 10.60
C LEU A 261 31.53 33.84 9.72
N LYS A 262 32.55 33.94 8.87
CA LYS A 262 32.68 35.04 7.88
C LYS A 262 31.58 34.92 6.82
N LYS A 263 31.26 36.04 6.16
CA LYS A 263 30.33 36.05 5.01
C LYS A 263 30.73 34.98 3.98
N GLY A 264 29.74 34.26 3.47
CA GLY A 264 29.91 33.21 2.46
C GLY A 264 30.41 31.87 2.98
N HIS A 265 31.00 31.83 4.18
CA HIS A 265 31.51 30.59 4.77
C HIS A 265 30.38 29.72 5.32
N VAL A 266 30.72 28.44 5.52
CA VAL A 266 29.78 27.38 5.88
C VAL A 266 30.25 26.70 7.17
N ALA A 267 29.30 26.41 8.06
CA ALA A 267 29.46 25.50 9.19
C ALA A 267 28.53 24.30 9.02
N GLU A 268 29.01 23.10 9.37
CA GLU A 268 28.28 21.84 9.19
C GLU A 268 28.10 21.13 10.53
N TYR A 269 26.97 20.43 10.68
CA TYR A 269 26.62 19.62 11.83
C TYR A 269 25.88 18.37 11.37
N VAL A 270 26.28 17.20 11.82
CA VAL A 270 25.66 15.93 11.47
C VAL A 270 25.07 15.28 12.71
N PHE A 271 23.86 14.76 12.60
CA PHE A 271 23.17 14.00 13.64
C PHE A 271 22.76 12.64 13.11
N ILE A 272 22.96 11.59 13.92
CA ILE A 272 22.68 10.19 13.60
C ILE A 272 21.76 9.66 14.68
N ALA A 273 20.51 9.34 14.33
CA ALA A 273 19.50 8.83 15.25
C ALA A 273 19.12 7.39 14.88
N GLY A 274 19.09 6.46 15.84
CA GLY A 274 18.84 5.04 15.55
C GLY A 274 18.27 4.24 16.71
N ILE A 275 17.82 3.03 16.36
CA ILE A 275 17.24 2.04 17.28
C ILE A 275 17.98 0.73 17.08
N THR A 276 18.43 0.10 18.16
CA THR A 276 19.17 -1.17 18.09
C THR A 276 19.09 -1.94 19.40
N THR A 277 19.30 -3.25 19.37
CA THR A 277 19.57 -4.07 20.55
C THR A 277 21.05 -4.39 20.71
N ASP A 278 21.88 -4.10 19.70
CA ASP A 278 23.31 -4.39 19.69
C ASP A 278 24.14 -3.13 20.03
N LYS A 279 24.86 -3.18 21.16
CA LYS A 279 25.75 -2.10 21.57
C LYS A 279 26.91 -1.88 20.57
N ASN A 280 27.36 -2.91 19.86
CA ASN A 280 28.43 -2.78 18.87
C ASN A 280 27.95 -2.04 17.61
N TYR A 281 26.66 -2.09 17.32
CA TYR A 281 26.03 -1.34 16.23
C TYR A 281 26.22 0.18 16.39
N LEU A 282 26.22 0.70 17.62
CA LEU A 282 26.44 2.12 17.91
C LEU A 282 27.80 2.61 17.39
N LYS A 283 28.87 1.91 17.77
CA LYS A 283 30.24 2.26 17.41
C LYS A 283 30.50 2.05 15.92
N SER A 284 30.09 0.91 15.37
CA SER A 284 30.29 0.59 13.96
C SER A 284 29.55 1.54 13.03
N THR A 285 28.30 1.90 13.36
CA THR A 285 27.50 2.86 12.60
C THR A 285 28.08 4.27 12.68
N PHE A 286 28.52 4.71 13.86
CA PHE A 286 29.22 5.99 13.99
C PHE A 286 30.48 6.03 13.11
N ILE A 287 31.31 4.98 13.11
CA ILE A 287 32.52 4.92 12.26
C ILE A 287 32.19 5.03 10.76
N LYS A 288 31.10 4.40 10.31
CA LYS A 288 30.62 4.48 8.93
C LYS A 288 30.12 5.87 8.54
N LEU A 289 29.77 6.72 9.53
CA LEU A 289 29.08 7.99 9.31
C LEU A 289 29.75 9.20 9.99
N ASN A 290 31.02 9.10 10.40
CA ASN A 290 31.71 10.12 11.22
C ASN A 290 32.44 11.23 10.46
N SER A 291 32.03 11.51 9.22
CA SER A 291 32.53 12.63 8.40
C SER A 291 31.52 13.00 7.32
N THR A 292 31.47 14.26 6.92
CA THR A 292 30.56 14.77 5.89
C THR A 292 30.73 14.07 4.53
N ASP A 293 31.95 13.73 4.13
CA ASP A 293 32.21 12.97 2.89
C ASP A 293 31.54 11.60 2.88
N LYS A 294 31.58 10.89 4.02
CA LYS A 294 30.87 9.61 4.19
C LYS A 294 29.37 9.80 4.13
N ILE A 295 28.83 10.87 4.72
CA ILE A 295 27.40 11.20 4.64
C ILE A 295 26.98 11.43 3.20
N ASN A 296 27.75 12.20 2.42
CA ASN A 296 27.48 12.45 1.01
C ASN A 296 27.57 11.15 0.19
N SER A 297 28.59 10.32 0.44
CA SER A 297 28.71 9.00 -0.20
C SER A 297 27.50 8.10 0.08
N TYR A 298 27.01 8.06 1.33
CA TYR A 298 25.79 7.32 1.68
C TYR A 298 24.53 7.91 1.07
N LEU A 299 24.43 9.24 0.95
CA LEU A 299 23.32 9.89 0.25
C LEU A 299 23.30 9.46 -1.22
N ASP A 300 24.44 9.47 -1.90
CA ASP A 300 24.53 9.12 -3.32
C ASP A 300 24.24 7.63 -3.54
N LYS A 301 24.78 6.74 -2.71
CA LYS A 301 24.41 5.31 -2.72
C LYS A 301 22.91 5.10 -2.48
N THR A 302 22.32 5.88 -1.58
CA THR A 302 20.88 5.82 -1.29
C THR A 302 20.04 6.30 -2.47
N LYS A 303 20.43 7.40 -3.12
CA LYS A 303 19.81 7.87 -4.36
C LYS A 303 19.93 6.81 -5.44
N SER A 304 21.12 6.27 -5.69
CA SER A 304 21.37 5.23 -6.69
C SER A 304 20.53 3.98 -6.43
N TYR A 305 20.41 3.54 -5.17
CA TYR A 305 19.54 2.44 -4.79
C TYR A 305 18.08 2.72 -5.16
N TRP A 306 17.52 3.84 -4.72
CA TRP A 306 16.09 4.11 -4.95
C TRP A 306 15.74 4.54 -6.39
N GLN A 307 16.67 5.18 -7.10
CA GLN A 307 16.51 5.69 -8.47
C GLN A 307 16.95 4.68 -9.54
N ASN A 308 17.74 3.67 -9.18
CA ASN A 308 18.24 2.61 -10.07
C ASN A 308 19.14 3.16 -11.21
N THR A 309 20.08 4.06 -10.90
CA THR A 309 20.80 4.85 -11.92
C THR A 309 22.16 4.32 -12.38
N GLU A 310 22.90 3.48 -11.65
CA GLU A 310 24.03 2.64 -12.15
C GLU A 310 24.79 1.93 -10.99
N ASP A 311 24.93 0.62 -11.11
CA ASP A 311 26.13 -0.25 -10.92
C ASP A 311 25.60 -1.68 -10.67
N GLY A 312 26.11 -2.66 -11.44
CA GLY A 312 25.49 -3.97 -11.67
C GLY A 312 25.39 -4.90 -10.44
N THR A 313 25.78 -4.43 -9.25
CA THR A 313 25.86 -5.21 -8.02
C THR A 313 24.71 -4.93 -7.03
N ILE A 314 24.07 -3.76 -7.10
CA ILE A 314 23.00 -3.34 -6.17
C ILE A 314 21.81 -2.78 -6.95
N ARG A 315 21.24 -3.57 -7.86
CA ARG A 315 19.89 -3.28 -8.35
C ARG A 315 18.91 -3.61 -7.22
N PRO A 316 18.00 -2.72 -6.80
CA PRO A 316 16.72 -3.21 -6.32
C PRO A 316 16.20 -4.08 -7.46
N LYS A 317 15.87 -5.34 -7.21
CA LYS A 317 15.32 -6.26 -8.21
C LYS A 317 13.99 -5.77 -8.83
N ASN A 318 13.59 -4.51 -8.63
CA ASN A 318 12.23 -4.07 -8.39
C ASN A 318 11.64 -2.95 -9.26
N ARG A 319 12.28 -2.43 -10.31
CA ARG A 319 11.66 -1.34 -11.11
C ARG A 319 11.91 -1.43 -12.60
N PHE A 320 10.80 -1.43 -13.35
CA PHE A 320 10.76 -1.11 -14.77
C PHE A 320 10.65 0.41 -14.95
N ASN A 321 11.10 0.91 -16.09
CA ASN A 321 10.97 2.33 -16.43
C ASN A 321 9.83 2.54 -17.43
N ILE A 322 9.04 3.59 -17.21
CA ILE A 322 8.03 4.07 -18.17
C ILE A 322 8.36 5.51 -18.47
N THR A 323 8.62 5.81 -19.75
CA THR A 323 8.95 7.16 -20.20
C THR A 323 7.93 7.61 -21.22
N SER A 324 7.19 8.66 -20.89
CA SER A 324 6.25 9.33 -21.78
C SER A 324 6.86 10.62 -22.33
N SER A 325 6.24 11.23 -23.35
CA SER A 325 6.61 12.56 -23.83
C SER A 325 6.35 13.69 -22.82
N ASN A 326 5.55 13.43 -21.79
CA ASN A 326 5.19 14.41 -20.76
C ASN A 326 6.12 14.29 -19.54
N LYS A 327 7.06 15.23 -19.41
CA LYS A 327 8.05 15.25 -18.31
C LYS A 327 7.41 15.29 -16.91
N ASN A 328 6.32 16.03 -16.72
CA ASN A 328 5.64 16.10 -15.43
C ASN A 328 4.97 14.77 -15.08
N TYR A 329 4.37 14.12 -16.07
CA TYR A 329 3.78 12.80 -15.88
C TYR A 329 4.87 11.77 -15.55
N ASN A 330 6.02 11.82 -16.22
CA ASN A 330 7.15 10.92 -15.93
C ASN A 330 7.63 11.08 -14.48
N GLY A 331 7.87 12.33 -14.05
CA GLY A 331 8.26 12.62 -12.68
C GLY A 331 7.25 12.09 -11.66
N TRP A 332 5.95 12.33 -11.90
CA TRP A 332 4.88 11.84 -11.03
C TRP A 332 4.77 10.32 -11.02
N LEU A 333 4.84 9.67 -12.19
CA LEU A 333 4.72 8.23 -12.33
C LEU A 333 5.87 7.49 -11.62
N LYS A 334 7.08 8.07 -11.60
CA LYS A 334 8.19 7.49 -10.80
C LYS A 334 7.79 7.33 -9.33
N TRP A 335 7.12 8.31 -8.74
CA TRP A 335 6.63 8.21 -7.36
C TRP A 335 5.51 7.18 -7.21
N VAL A 336 4.59 7.12 -8.17
CA VAL A 336 3.53 6.10 -8.19
C VAL A 336 4.12 4.69 -8.26
N ILE A 337 5.19 4.48 -9.05
CA ILE A 337 5.92 3.19 -9.14
C ILE A 337 6.61 2.83 -7.82
N LEU A 338 7.03 3.82 -7.03
CA LEU A 338 7.63 3.62 -5.71
C LEU A 338 6.60 3.27 -4.62
N GLN A 339 5.34 3.72 -4.74
CA GLN A 339 4.30 3.52 -3.73
C GLN A 339 4.05 2.06 -3.32
N PRO A 340 3.95 1.06 -4.23
CA PRO A 340 3.82 -0.35 -3.83
C PRO A 340 4.97 -0.83 -2.95
N THR A 341 6.20 -0.39 -3.22
CA THR A 341 7.35 -0.70 -2.36
C THR A 341 7.17 -0.07 -0.98
N LEU A 342 6.77 1.20 -0.91
CA LEU A 342 6.51 1.88 0.37
C LEU A 342 5.38 1.21 1.16
N ARG A 343 4.27 0.83 0.51
CA ARG A 343 3.16 0.08 1.13
C ARG A 343 3.67 -1.19 1.80
N LYS A 344 4.51 -1.97 1.10
CA LYS A 344 5.13 -3.18 1.62
C LYS A 344 6.03 -2.91 2.83
N LEU A 345 6.96 -1.96 2.71
CA LEU A 345 7.95 -1.67 3.75
C LEU A 345 7.31 -1.08 5.02
N PHE A 346 6.30 -0.22 4.86
CA PHE A 346 5.57 0.37 5.98
C PHE A 346 4.41 -0.50 6.48
N GLY A 347 4.10 -1.64 5.84
CA GLY A 347 2.98 -2.51 6.22
C GLY A 347 1.63 -1.76 6.28
N CYS A 348 1.39 -0.84 5.34
CA CYS A 348 0.21 0.05 5.33
C CYS A 348 -0.06 0.77 6.68
N SER A 349 1.00 1.12 7.40
CA SER A 349 0.97 1.66 8.77
C SER A 349 1.99 2.82 8.90
N PHE A 350 2.16 3.36 10.11
CA PHE A 350 3.37 4.11 10.47
C PHE A 350 3.62 5.43 9.71
N LEU A 351 2.57 6.01 9.12
CA LEU A 351 2.58 7.38 8.58
C LEU A 351 1.44 8.18 9.23
N PRO A 352 1.50 9.52 9.28
CA PRO A 352 0.56 10.34 10.06
C PRO A 352 -0.94 10.16 9.80
N HIS A 353 -1.35 9.78 8.58
CA HIS A 353 -2.75 9.42 8.31
C HIS A 353 -3.10 7.97 8.70
N PHE A 354 -2.11 7.08 8.78
CA PHE A 354 -2.23 5.66 9.09
C PHE A 354 -1.90 5.39 10.57
N ASP A 355 -2.54 6.15 11.45
CA ASP A 355 -2.36 6.16 12.91
C ASP A 355 -2.97 4.95 13.64
N TYR A 356 -3.69 4.07 12.93
CA TYR A 356 -4.26 2.82 13.42
C TYR A 356 -3.48 1.56 12.95
N GLY A 357 -2.51 1.74 12.07
CA GLY A 357 -1.77 0.64 11.45
C GLY A 357 -0.79 -0.01 12.42
N LYS A 358 -0.68 -1.35 12.41
CA LYS A 358 0.19 -2.12 13.31
C LYS A 358 1.31 -2.91 12.60
N GLY A 359 1.65 -2.51 11.37
CA GLY A 359 2.73 -3.12 10.56
C GLY A 359 2.45 -4.50 9.95
N GLY A 360 1.32 -5.13 10.26
CA GLY A 360 0.88 -6.38 9.64
C GLY A 360 0.36 -6.19 8.22
N ARG A 361 0.29 -7.27 7.44
CA ARG A 361 -0.37 -7.29 6.12
C ARG A 361 -1.73 -7.94 6.23
N GLY A 362 -2.74 -7.36 5.57
CA GLY A 362 -4.04 -7.98 5.42
C GLY A 362 -4.07 -8.98 4.26
N TRP A 363 -5.10 -9.81 4.20
CA TRP A 363 -5.29 -10.79 3.12
C TRP A 363 -5.24 -10.18 1.72
N ARG A 364 -5.95 -9.07 1.49
CA ARG A 364 -5.98 -8.37 0.20
C ARG A 364 -4.60 -7.86 -0.24
N ASP A 365 -3.73 -7.52 0.72
CA ASP A 365 -2.39 -7.00 0.44
C ASP A 365 -1.53 -8.04 -0.26
N LEU A 366 -1.61 -9.31 0.18
CA LEU A 366 -0.86 -10.41 -0.43
C LEU A 366 -1.10 -10.48 -1.93
N TRP A 367 -2.36 -10.43 -2.33
CA TRP A 367 -2.78 -10.60 -3.71
C TRP A 367 -2.53 -9.33 -4.52
N GLN A 368 -2.79 -8.16 -3.96
CA GLN A 368 -2.59 -6.90 -4.66
C GLN A 368 -1.10 -6.59 -4.88
N ASP A 369 -0.22 -6.95 -3.95
CA ASP A 369 1.23 -6.78 -4.10
C ASP A 369 1.74 -7.61 -5.30
N THR A 370 1.15 -8.78 -5.55
CA THR A 370 1.54 -9.63 -6.69
C THR A 370 1.31 -8.94 -8.04
N LEU A 371 0.33 -8.05 -8.17
CA LEU A 371 0.03 -7.36 -9.44
C LEU A 371 1.21 -6.53 -9.93
N SER A 372 1.91 -5.88 -9.00
CA SER A 372 3.11 -5.10 -9.28
C SER A 372 4.35 -6.00 -9.33
N LEU A 373 4.50 -6.95 -8.39
CA LEU A 373 5.66 -7.85 -8.33
C LEU A 373 5.77 -8.78 -9.55
N LEU A 374 4.66 -9.19 -10.16
CA LEU A 374 4.69 -9.99 -11.40
C LEU A 374 5.39 -9.27 -12.55
N LEU A 375 5.40 -7.93 -12.58
CA LEU A 375 6.07 -7.15 -13.62
C LEU A 375 7.60 -7.18 -13.47
N ILE A 376 8.06 -7.62 -12.32
CA ILE A 376 9.38 -7.36 -11.78
C ILE A 376 10.14 -8.69 -11.58
N ASP A 377 9.62 -9.54 -10.69
CA ASP A 377 10.26 -10.77 -10.24
C ASP A 377 9.21 -11.87 -10.18
N THR A 378 9.27 -12.75 -11.17
CA THR A 378 8.30 -13.84 -11.31
C THR A 378 8.50 -14.92 -10.26
N GLU A 379 9.73 -15.24 -9.88
CA GLU A 379 10.03 -16.38 -9.01
C GLU A 379 9.66 -16.09 -7.55
N SER A 380 10.00 -14.91 -7.04
CA SER A 380 9.56 -14.52 -5.69
C SER A 380 8.03 -14.37 -5.64
N THR A 381 7.41 -13.88 -6.72
CA THR A 381 5.95 -13.77 -6.80
C THR A 381 5.28 -15.14 -6.82
N LYS A 382 5.82 -16.12 -7.55
CA LYS A 382 5.34 -17.52 -7.52
C LYS A 382 5.35 -18.08 -6.09
N LYS A 383 6.47 -17.91 -5.39
CA LYS A 383 6.60 -18.36 -3.98
C LYS A 383 5.61 -17.66 -3.06
N LEU A 384 5.42 -16.35 -3.23
CA LEU A 384 4.44 -15.57 -2.49
C LEU A 384 3.02 -16.11 -2.72
N ILE A 385 2.59 -16.27 -3.98
CA ILE A 385 1.26 -16.82 -4.33
C ILE A 385 1.03 -18.18 -3.67
N ILE A 386 1.98 -19.10 -3.79
CA ILE A 386 1.87 -20.46 -3.22
C ILE A 386 1.78 -20.41 -1.69
N ASN A 387 2.58 -19.56 -1.04
CA ASN A 387 2.53 -19.41 0.42
C ASN A 387 1.23 -18.72 0.87
N SER A 388 0.70 -17.77 0.11
CA SER A 388 -0.55 -17.07 0.39
C SER A 388 -1.74 -18.03 0.45
N PHE A 389 -1.81 -19.02 -0.44
CA PHE A 389 -2.90 -20.01 -0.43
C PHE A 389 -2.93 -20.89 0.83
N LYS A 390 -1.83 -21.01 1.58
CA LYS A 390 -1.81 -21.77 2.85
C LYS A 390 -2.72 -21.16 3.92
N GLY A 391 -3.11 -19.90 3.76
CA GLY A 391 -4.03 -19.21 4.67
C GLY A 391 -5.50 -19.49 4.43
N VAL A 392 -5.87 -20.23 3.37
CA VAL A 392 -7.26 -20.62 3.07
C VAL A 392 -7.72 -21.70 4.04
N ARG A 393 -8.95 -21.58 4.56
CA ARG A 393 -9.64 -22.61 5.34
C ARG A 393 -10.50 -23.50 4.44
N ILE A 394 -10.79 -24.72 4.88
CA ILE A 394 -11.61 -25.67 4.11
C ILE A 394 -13.05 -25.19 3.88
N ASP A 395 -13.54 -24.23 4.67
CA ASP A 395 -14.83 -23.58 4.47
C ASP A 395 -14.79 -22.40 3.47
N GLY A 396 -13.69 -22.23 2.74
CA GLY A 396 -13.47 -21.17 1.76
C GLY A 396 -13.32 -19.77 2.37
N SER A 397 -13.20 -19.65 3.70
CA SER A 397 -12.70 -18.44 4.35
C SER A 397 -11.17 -18.48 4.42
N ASN A 398 -10.55 -17.52 5.11
CA ASN A 398 -9.10 -17.44 5.21
C ASN A 398 -8.67 -16.74 6.50
N ALA A 399 -7.42 -16.97 6.92
CA ALA A 399 -6.78 -16.18 7.97
C ALA A 399 -6.61 -14.71 7.52
N THR A 400 -6.73 -13.78 8.44
CA THR A 400 -6.89 -12.35 8.09
C THR A 400 -5.62 -11.52 8.31
N ILE A 401 -4.69 -12.01 9.15
CA ILE A 401 -3.38 -11.39 9.37
C ILE A 401 -2.26 -12.27 8.84
N ILE A 402 -1.31 -11.62 8.19
CA ILE A 402 -0.03 -12.20 7.80
C ILE A 402 1.08 -11.45 8.55
N THR A 403 1.83 -12.21 9.33
CA THR A 403 2.97 -11.71 10.10
C THR A 403 4.16 -11.40 9.17
N LYS A 404 5.19 -10.71 9.71
CA LYS A 404 6.38 -10.35 8.93
C LYS A 404 7.14 -11.59 8.41
N ASP A 405 7.16 -12.67 9.19
CA ASP A 405 7.73 -13.99 8.87
C ASP A 405 6.84 -14.85 7.95
N GLY A 406 5.64 -14.37 7.58
CA GLY A 406 4.76 -15.01 6.61
C GLY A 406 3.85 -16.09 7.20
N ASN A 407 3.72 -16.14 8.53
CA ASN A 407 2.75 -16.97 9.22
C ASN A 407 1.36 -16.32 9.24
N PHE A 408 0.34 -17.15 9.41
CA PHE A 408 -1.06 -16.75 9.41
C PHE A 408 -1.63 -16.75 10.82
N ILE A 409 -2.38 -15.70 11.15
CA ILE A 409 -3.10 -15.56 12.42
C ILE A 409 -4.55 -15.20 12.09
N SER A 410 -5.47 -15.76 12.87
CA SER A 410 -6.93 -15.67 12.70
C SER A 410 -7.43 -14.23 12.61
N ASP A 411 -7.20 -13.41 13.65
CA ASP A 411 -7.78 -12.06 13.74
C ASP A 411 -6.98 -11.07 14.58
N ARG A 412 -7.11 -9.79 14.19
CA ARG A 412 -6.32 -8.66 14.73
C ARG A 412 -6.74 -8.22 16.12
N ASN A 413 -8.02 -8.44 16.45
CA ASN A 413 -8.67 -7.97 17.67
C ASN A 413 -9.45 -9.09 18.39
N SER A 414 -9.16 -10.36 18.10
CA SER A 414 -9.92 -11.51 18.63
C SER A 414 -11.42 -11.55 18.30
N ILE A 415 -11.87 -10.72 17.33
CA ILE A 415 -13.25 -10.75 16.80
C ILE A 415 -13.22 -11.47 15.45
N PRO A 416 -13.89 -12.63 15.31
CA PRO A 416 -14.01 -13.34 14.05
C PRO A 416 -14.67 -12.49 12.97
N ARG A 417 -13.96 -12.23 11.87
CA ARG A 417 -14.48 -11.51 10.71
C ARG A 417 -14.21 -12.24 9.41
N VAL A 418 -15.24 -12.37 8.59
CA VAL A 418 -15.17 -12.91 7.25
C VAL A 418 -15.59 -11.85 6.25
N TRP A 419 -14.70 -11.55 5.32
CA TRP A 419 -14.98 -10.65 4.21
C TRP A 419 -15.36 -11.46 2.98
N SER A 420 -16.53 -11.18 2.43
CA SER A 420 -17.10 -11.95 1.33
C SER A 420 -16.29 -11.87 0.04
N ASP A 421 -15.48 -10.84 -0.16
CA ASP A 421 -14.63 -10.67 -1.35
C ASP A 421 -13.31 -11.43 -1.30
N HIS A 422 -12.89 -11.93 -0.14
CA HIS A 422 -11.55 -12.48 0.03
C HIS A 422 -11.24 -13.68 -0.87
N GLY A 423 -12.24 -14.49 -1.23
CA GLY A 423 -12.09 -15.61 -2.18
C GLY A 423 -11.99 -15.21 -3.65
N VAL A 424 -12.18 -13.92 -3.98
CA VAL A 424 -12.11 -13.43 -5.38
C VAL A 424 -10.68 -13.17 -5.84
N TRP A 425 -9.91 -12.46 -5.02
CA TRP A 425 -8.57 -11.96 -5.36
C TRP A 425 -7.49 -13.03 -5.56
N PRO A 426 -7.48 -14.16 -4.82
CA PRO A 426 -6.50 -15.23 -4.99
C PRO A 426 -6.42 -15.75 -6.42
N TYR A 427 -7.59 -16.09 -7.00
CA TYR A 427 -7.66 -16.54 -8.37
C TYR A 427 -7.31 -15.44 -9.37
N PHE A 428 -7.69 -14.17 -9.12
CA PHE A 428 -7.33 -13.05 -9.98
C PHE A 428 -5.80 -12.92 -10.12
N ALA A 429 -5.07 -12.96 -9.00
CA ALA A 429 -3.61 -12.91 -8.95
C ALA A 429 -2.97 -14.14 -9.60
N LEU A 430 -3.46 -15.34 -9.28
CA LEU A 430 -2.98 -16.59 -9.87
C LEU A 430 -3.18 -16.62 -11.39
N ARG A 431 -4.32 -16.14 -11.89
CA ARG A 431 -4.61 -16.01 -13.31
C ARG A 431 -3.60 -15.12 -14.03
N GLU A 432 -3.25 -13.97 -13.46
CA GLU A 432 -2.22 -13.09 -14.03
C GLU A 432 -0.85 -13.78 -14.09
N TYR A 433 -0.49 -14.54 -13.05
CA TYR A 433 0.73 -15.34 -13.03
C TYR A 433 0.74 -16.42 -14.12
N MET A 434 -0.33 -17.24 -14.20
CA MET A 434 -0.45 -18.34 -15.15
C MET A 434 -0.41 -17.83 -16.59
N HIS A 435 -1.13 -16.75 -16.90
CA HIS A 435 -1.09 -16.18 -18.24
C HIS A 435 0.26 -15.56 -18.57
N LYS A 436 0.93 -14.88 -17.63
CA LYS A 436 2.27 -14.33 -17.86
C LYS A 436 3.31 -15.41 -18.15
N ASN A 437 3.23 -16.54 -17.47
CA ASN A 437 4.29 -17.54 -17.48
C ASN A 437 4.00 -18.78 -18.31
N GLY A 438 2.74 -19.06 -18.64
CA GLY A 438 2.31 -20.34 -19.20
C GLY A 438 2.36 -21.50 -18.20
N ASP A 439 2.60 -21.22 -16.91
CA ASP A 439 2.72 -22.21 -15.85
C ASP A 439 1.33 -22.53 -15.27
N ILE A 440 0.57 -23.36 -15.98
CA ILE A 440 -0.74 -23.86 -15.52
C ILE A 440 -0.55 -24.96 -14.47
N ASP A 441 0.57 -25.69 -14.51
CA ASP A 441 0.84 -26.84 -13.64
C ASP A 441 0.98 -26.43 -12.16
N ILE A 442 1.17 -25.13 -11.87
CA ILE A 442 1.02 -24.57 -10.53
C ILE A 442 -0.29 -24.97 -9.83
N LEU A 443 -1.38 -25.15 -10.59
CA LEU A 443 -2.69 -25.58 -10.06
C LEU A 443 -2.64 -26.96 -9.39
N LEU A 444 -1.68 -27.80 -9.78
CA LEU A 444 -1.52 -29.17 -9.26
C LEU A 444 -0.65 -29.23 -8.01
N LYS A 445 -0.03 -28.12 -7.60
CA LYS A 445 0.82 -28.09 -6.42
C LYS A 445 -0.01 -28.32 -5.16
N GLU A 446 0.39 -29.29 -4.35
CA GLU A 446 -0.27 -29.59 -3.08
C GLU A 446 0.29 -28.77 -1.92
N ILE A 447 -0.60 -28.18 -1.13
CA ILE A 447 -0.31 -27.32 0.02
C ILE A 447 -1.35 -27.57 1.13
N PRO A 448 -1.00 -27.31 2.41
CA PRO A 448 -1.95 -27.45 3.51
C PRO A 448 -3.00 -26.33 3.52
N TYR A 449 -4.17 -26.64 4.08
CA TYR A 449 -5.17 -25.65 4.50
C TYR A 449 -4.87 -25.12 5.90
N PHE A 450 -5.19 -23.85 6.13
CA PHE A 450 -5.22 -23.25 7.46
C PHE A 450 -6.38 -23.83 8.27
N CYS A 451 -6.17 -24.03 9.57
CA CYS A 451 -7.21 -24.42 10.51
C CYS A 451 -6.97 -23.71 11.84
N ASP A 452 -8.03 -23.21 12.45
CA ASP A 452 -8.01 -22.56 13.76
C ASP A 452 -9.35 -22.80 14.47
N HIS A 453 -9.63 -22.04 15.52
CA HIS A 453 -10.87 -22.10 16.28
C HIS A 453 -12.13 -21.68 15.49
N GLN A 454 -12.02 -21.23 14.23
CA GLN A 454 -13.15 -20.70 13.45
C GLN A 454 -13.61 -21.70 12.40
N PHE A 455 -14.87 -22.11 12.49
CA PHE A 455 -15.51 -23.07 11.58
C PHE A 455 -16.74 -22.49 10.89
N LYS A 456 -17.11 -23.10 9.76
CA LYS A 456 -18.30 -22.74 8.97
C LYS A 456 -18.32 -21.24 8.66
N ARG A 457 -17.18 -20.71 8.23
CA ARG A 457 -16.95 -19.29 7.94
C ARG A 457 -17.18 -18.41 9.16
N ALA A 458 -16.55 -18.80 10.28
CA ALA A 458 -16.65 -18.16 11.58
C ALA A 458 -18.08 -18.07 12.16
N LYS A 459 -19.00 -18.93 11.72
CA LYS A 459 -20.33 -19.06 12.33
C LYS A 459 -20.30 -19.94 13.57
N GLU A 460 -19.30 -20.82 13.68
CA GLU A 460 -19.04 -21.63 14.86
C GLU A 460 -17.62 -21.36 15.36
N ILE A 461 -17.47 -21.17 16.67
CA ILE A 461 -16.20 -20.88 17.34
C ILE A 461 -15.93 -21.96 18.38
N ASP A 462 -14.80 -22.66 18.26
CA ASP A 462 -14.35 -23.63 19.25
C ASP A 462 -13.30 -23.01 20.18
N TYR A 463 -13.76 -22.48 21.31
CA TYR A 463 -12.88 -21.88 22.33
C TYR A 463 -11.92 -22.88 23.00
N ARG A 464 -12.08 -24.19 22.77
CA ARG A 464 -11.21 -25.25 23.31
C ARG A 464 -10.19 -25.75 22.29
N PHE A 465 -10.07 -25.07 21.14
CA PHE A 465 -9.12 -25.44 20.10
C PHE A 465 -7.67 -25.29 20.59
N THR A 466 -6.90 -26.39 20.58
CA THR A 466 -5.53 -26.47 21.12
C THR A 466 -4.46 -26.79 20.07
N ASP A 467 -4.78 -26.77 18.77
CA ASP A 467 -3.80 -27.12 17.73
C ASP A 467 -2.80 -25.98 17.48
N ASN A 468 -1.57 -26.16 17.95
CA ASN A 468 -0.52 -25.16 17.84
C ASN A 468 0.04 -25.00 16.41
N LYS A 469 -0.27 -25.91 15.47
CA LYS A 469 0.26 -25.86 14.10
C LYS A 469 -0.62 -25.11 13.11
N ASN A 470 -1.86 -24.80 13.48
CA ASN A 470 -2.86 -24.12 12.64
C ASN A 470 -3.05 -24.73 11.23
N MET A 471 -3.00 -26.06 11.12
CA MET A 471 -3.14 -26.78 9.85
C MET A 471 -4.28 -27.80 9.93
N LEU A 472 -5.05 -27.91 8.84
CA LEU A 472 -6.14 -28.88 8.75
C LEU A 472 -5.60 -30.32 8.78
N LYS A 473 -6.26 -31.17 9.57
CA LYS A 473 -5.93 -32.60 9.69
C LYS A 473 -7.03 -33.47 9.09
N ALA A 474 -6.64 -34.60 8.53
CA ALA A 474 -7.54 -35.68 8.20
C ALA A 474 -7.93 -36.47 9.46
N ILE A 475 -8.97 -37.32 9.38
CA ILE A 475 -9.44 -38.16 10.50
C ILE A 475 -8.33 -39.06 11.07
N ASN A 476 -7.38 -39.48 10.24
CA ASN A 476 -6.21 -40.26 10.67
C ASN A 476 -5.11 -39.42 11.36
N GLY A 477 -5.35 -38.13 11.63
CA GLY A 477 -4.41 -37.21 12.28
C GLY A 477 -3.35 -36.60 11.37
N ALA A 478 -3.22 -37.04 10.11
CA ALA A 478 -2.24 -36.49 9.17
C ALA A 478 -2.65 -35.09 8.68
N VAL A 479 -1.66 -34.23 8.42
CA VAL A 479 -1.92 -32.91 7.80
C VAL A 479 -2.46 -33.11 6.39
N TYR A 480 -3.66 -32.61 6.15
CA TYR A 480 -4.28 -32.68 4.83
C TYR A 480 -3.63 -31.66 3.89
N LYS A 481 -3.33 -32.08 2.65
CA LYS A 481 -2.85 -31.21 1.58
C LYS A 481 -3.74 -31.33 0.36
N GLY A 482 -4.30 -30.20 -0.06
CA GLY A 482 -5.07 -30.05 -1.27
C GLY A 482 -4.25 -29.41 -2.39
N SER A 483 -4.63 -29.65 -3.64
CA SER A 483 -4.03 -28.92 -4.77
C SER A 483 -4.43 -27.44 -4.74
N ILE A 484 -3.66 -26.54 -5.35
CA ILE A 484 -4.07 -25.13 -5.51
C ILE A 484 -5.40 -25.04 -6.27
N LEU A 485 -5.67 -25.94 -7.22
CA LEU A 485 -6.98 -26.07 -7.87
C LEU A 485 -8.10 -26.35 -6.86
N GLU A 486 -7.87 -27.25 -5.89
CA GLU A 486 -8.84 -27.52 -4.84
C GLU A 486 -9.11 -26.28 -3.97
N HIS A 487 -8.07 -25.53 -3.61
CA HIS A 487 -8.19 -24.30 -2.82
C HIS A 487 -9.07 -23.27 -3.55
N ILE A 488 -8.81 -23.00 -4.83
CA ILE A 488 -9.62 -22.05 -5.60
C ILE A 488 -11.06 -22.56 -5.84
N LEU A 489 -11.25 -23.89 -5.97
CA LEU A 489 -12.60 -24.46 -6.07
C LEU A 489 -13.38 -24.23 -4.79
N VAL A 490 -12.77 -24.49 -3.62
CA VAL A 490 -13.39 -24.27 -2.32
C VAL A 490 -13.77 -22.79 -2.12
N GLU A 491 -12.85 -21.84 -2.34
CA GLU A 491 -13.10 -20.40 -2.20
C GLU A 491 -14.29 -19.90 -3.03
N ASN A 492 -14.48 -20.45 -4.25
CA ASN A 492 -15.47 -19.96 -5.20
C ASN A 492 -16.79 -20.75 -5.18
N LEU A 493 -16.75 -22.07 -4.97
CA LEU A 493 -17.94 -22.91 -4.90
C LEU A 493 -18.71 -22.67 -3.61
N VAL A 494 -18.03 -22.56 -2.47
CA VAL A 494 -18.69 -22.22 -1.19
C VAL A 494 -19.52 -20.94 -1.34
N GLN A 495 -18.95 -19.90 -1.94
CA GLN A 495 -19.62 -18.61 -2.09
C GLN A 495 -20.76 -18.60 -3.11
N PHE A 496 -20.75 -19.53 -4.07
CA PHE A 496 -21.89 -19.74 -4.98
C PHE A 496 -23.12 -20.31 -4.25
N PHE A 497 -22.90 -21.17 -3.25
CA PHE A 497 -23.97 -21.77 -2.45
C PHE A 497 -24.34 -20.95 -1.20
N ASN A 498 -23.42 -20.11 -0.69
CA ASN A 498 -23.59 -19.26 0.49
C ASN A 498 -24.46 -18.03 0.20
N VAL A 499 -25.76 -18.25 -0.01
CA VAL A 499 -26.69 -17.21 -0.44
C VAL A 499 -27.63 -16.72 0.68
N GLY A 500 -28.10 -15.48 0.56
CA GLY A 500 -29.17 -14.91 1.36
C GLY A 500 -30.56 -15.16 0.75
N LYS A 501 -31.56 -14.43 1.25
CA LYS A 501 -32.97 -14.63 0.87
C LYS A 501 -33.25 -14.25 -0.60
N HIS A 502 -32.43 -13.40 -1.20
CA HIS A 502 -32.56 -13.02 -2.62
C HIS A 502 -31.74 -13.89 -3.56
N ASN A 503 -31.15 -15.00 -3.06
CA ASN A 503 -30.28 -15.90 -3.83
C ASN A 503 -28.97 -15.24 -4.31
N ILE A 504 -28.50 -14.22 -3.59
CA ILE A 504 -27.21 -13.54 -3.80
C ILE A 504 -26.25 -13.93 -2.69
N THR A 505 -24.94 -13.95 -2.98
CA THR A 505 -23.89 -14.26 -2.00
C THR A 505 -24.03 -13.34 -0.79
N ARG A 506 -23.94 -13.92 0.42
CA ARG A 506 -24.01 -13.15 1.67
C ARG A 506 -22.88 -12.13 1.73
N LEU A 507 -23.18 -10.95 2.27
CA LEU A 507 -22.17 -9.90 2.50
C LEU A 507 -21.15 -10.33 3.56
N GLU A 508 -21.58 -11.17 4.51
CA GLU A 508 -20.80 -11.54 5.69
C GLU A 508 -20.44 -10.30 6.51
N ASN A 509 -19.21 -10.14 6.98
CA ASN A 509 -18.85 -9.00 7.81
C ASN A 509 -18.47 -7.75 7.01
N ALA A 510 -18.13 -7.87 5.73
CA ALA A 510 -18.04 -6.78 4.74
C ALA A 510 -17.66 -7.38 3.37
N ASP A 511 -17.50 -6.53 2.36
CA ASP A 511 -16.77 -6.87 1.13
C ASP A 511 -15.54 -5.94 0.98
N TRP A 512 -15.08 -5.66 -0.25
CA TRP A 512 -14.00 -4.70 -0.53
C TRP A 512 -14.17 -3.37 0.22
N ASN A 513 -15.41 -2.90 0.40
CA ASN A 513 -15.67 -1.73 1.23
C ASN A 513 -15.77 -2.18 2.69
N ASP A 514 -14.68 -2.02 3.43
CA ASP A 514 -14.59 -2.37 4.84
C ASP A 514 -15.60 -1.65 5.72
N GLY A 515 -16.17 -0.54 5.25
CA GLY A 515 -17.19 0.22 5.97
C GLY A 515 -18.62 -0.26 5.77
N LEU A 516 -18.87 -1.32 4.97
CA LEU A 516 -20.17 -2.00 4.85
C LEU A 516 -20.27 -3.17 5.84
N ASP A 517 -20.03 -2.88 7.12
CA ASP A 517 -19.74 -3.87 8.14
C ASP A 517 -20.89 -4.22 9.09
N MET A 518 -22.08 -3.68 8.83
CA MET A 518 -23.22 -3.78 9.75
C MET A 518 -24.37 -4.61 9.20
N ALA A 519 -24.14 -5.40 8.14
CA ALA A 519 -25.13 -6.32 7.59
C ALA A 519 -24.76 -7.83 7.62
N PRO A 520 -24.20 -8.38 8.72
CA PRO A 520 -23.79 -9.79 8.78
C PRO A 520 -24.92 -10.81 8.85
N GLY A 521 -26.14 -10.37 9.14
CA GLY A 521 -27.32 -11.23 9.26
C GLY A 521 -27.99 -11.50 7.92
N LEU A 522 -28.55 -10.45 7.31
CA LEU A 522 -29.31 -10.54 6.04
C LEU A 522 -28.67 -9.81 4.87
N GLY A 523 -27.49 -9.21 5.06
CA GLY A 523 -26.79 -8.51 3.99
C GLY A 523 -26.35 -9.44 2.87
N GLU A 524 -26.47 -8.96 1.63
CA GLU A 524 -26.08 -9.69 0.41
C GLU A 524 -25.28 -8.75 -0.50
N SER A 525 -24.23 -9.27 -1.15
CA SER A 525 -23.35 -8.52 -2.06
C SER A 525 -23.54 -8.98 -3.50
N VAL A 526 -24.42 -8.30 -4.24
CA VAL A 526 -24.56 -8.47 -5.70
C VAL A 526 -23.25 -8.11 -6.40
N THR A 527 -22.58 -7.09 -5.86
CA THR A 527 -21.26 -6.64 -6.26
C THR A 527 -20.27 -7.81 -6.37
N PHE A 528 -20.10 -8.60 -5.31
CA PHE A 528 -19.15 -9.72 -5.32
C PHE A 528 -19.71 -11.02 -5.87
N SER A 529 -21.04 -11.25 -5.86
CA SER A 529 -21.62 -12.31 -6.69
C SER A 529 -21.28 -12.16 -8.17
N SER A 530 -21.19 -10.92 -8.67
CA SER A 530 -20.73 -10.67 -10.05
C SER A 530 -19.30 -11.15 -10.27
N MET A 531 -18.40 -10.91 -9.30
CA MET A 531 -17.01 -11.36 -9.39
C MET A 531 -16.84 -12.86 -9.22
N TYR A 532 -17.59 -13.51 -8.32
CA TYR A 532 -17.61 -14.97 -8.25
C TYR A 532 -18.08 -15.59 -9.57
N ALA A 533 -19.02 -14.96 -10.27
CA ALA A 533 -19.41 -15.41 -11.61
C ALA A 533 -18.27 -15.28 -12.64
N ASP A 534 -17.43 -14.23 -12.58
CA ASP A 534 -16.20 -14.10 -13.40
C ASP A 534 -15.21 -15.21 -13.04
N ASN A 535 -14.94 -15.42 -11.75
CA ASN A 535 -13.99 -16.44 -11.31
C ASN A 535 -14.42 -17.83 -11.78
N LEU A 536 -15.68 -18.24 -11.58
CA LEU A 536 -16.18 -19.53 -12.04
C LEU A 536 -16.01 -19.72 -13.56
N GLU A 537 -16.25 -18.68 -14.36
CA GLU A 537 -16.05 -18.72 -15.82
C GLU A 537 -14.57 -18.87 -16.20
N ASN A 538 -13.70 -18.11 -15.54
CA ASN A 538 -12.27 -18.09 -15.87
C ASN A 538 -11.56 -19.34 -15.32
N ILE A 539 -11.98 -19.85 -14.15
CA ILE A 539 -11.52 -21.14 -13.61
C ILE A 539 -11.96 -22.26 -14.58
N SER A 540 -13.20 -22.25 -15.06
CA SER A 540 -13.65 -23.17 -16.12
C SER A 540 -12.75 -23.12 -17.36
N TYR A 541 -12.39 -21.91 -17.81
CA TYR A 541 -11.46 -21.74 -18.93
C TYR A 541 -10.08 -22.37 -18.63
N ILE A 542 -9.44 -22.04 -17.50
CA ILE A 542 -8.10 -22.56 -17.22
C ILE A 542 -8.09 -24.07 -16.93
N VAL A 543 -9.16 -24.61 -16.34
CA VAL A 543 -9.34 -26.05 -16.14
C VAL A 543 -9.47 -26.77 -17.49
N ASN A 544 -10.16 -26.17 -18.47
CA ASN A 544 -10.17 -26.69 -19.84
C ASN A 544 -8.80 -26.60 -20.53
N GLU A 545 -7.98 -25.58 -20.23
CA GLU A 545 -6.61 -25.53 -20.74
C GLU A 545 -5.73 -26.60 -20.09
N LEU A 546 -5.90 -26.86 -18.79
CA LEU A 546 -5.24 -27.95 -18.09
C LEU A 546 -5.70 -29.33 -18.62
N SER A 547 -6.97 -29.46 -19.04
CA SER A 547 -7.52 -30.72 -19.53
C SER A 547 -6.85 -31.21 -20.84
N LYS A 548 -6.23 -30.30 -21.60
CA LYS A 548 -5.41 -30.63 -22.77
C LYS A 548 -4.13 -31.38 -22.40
N LYS A 549 -3.63 -31.23 -21.17
CA LYS A 549 -2.42 -31.91 -20.66
C LYS A 549 -2.74 -33.13 -19.78
N ARG A 550 -3.90 -33.15 -19.13
CA ARG A 550 -4.28 -34.19 -18.16
C ARG A 550 -5.79 -34.43 -18.23
N LYS A 551 -6.27 -35.67 -18.09
CA LYS A 551 -7.70 -35.98 -18.16
C LYS A 551 -8.47 -35.69 -16.85
N SER A 552 -7.84 -35.93 -15.72
CA SER A 552 -8.46 -35.92 -14.39
C SER A 552 -7.56 -35.31 -13.31
N VAL A 553 -8.13 -35.00 -12.15
CA VAL A 553 -7.41 -34.60 -10.93
C VAL A 553 -7.99 -35.31 -9.72
N LYS A 554 -7.19 -35.42 -8.66
CA LYS A 554 -7.64 -35.93 -7.35
C LYS A 554 -8.09 -34.76 -6.48
N LEU A 555 -9.33 -34.80 -6.01
CA LEU A 555 -9.92 -33.81 -5.11
C LEU A 555 -10.46 -34.50 -3.86
N LEU A 556 -10.44 -33.82 -2.72
CA LEU A 556 -11.12 -34.24 -1.50
C LEU A 556 -12.57 -34.63 -1.80
N GLU A 557 -13.02 -35.80 -1.34
CA GLU A 557 -14.36 -36.27 -1.68
C GLU A 557 -15.49 -35.33 -1.22
N GLU A 558 -15.29 -34.63 -0.11
CA GLU A 558 -16.20 -33.62 0.41
C GLU A 558 -16.31 -32.42 -0.54
N VAL A 559 -15.20 -32.00 -1.17
CA VAL A 559 -15.20 -30.91 -2.17
C VAL A 559 -15.98 -31.32 -3.42
N VAL A 560 -15.96 -32.61 -3.78
CA VAL A 560 -16.72 -33.12 -4.93
C VAL A 560 -18.24 -32.97 -4.71
N LEU A 561 -18.72 -32.89 -3.46
CA LEU A 561 -20.14 -32.61 -3.17
C LEU A 561 -20.60 -31.26 -3.74
N LEU A 562 -19.72 -30.26 -3.76
CA LEU A 562 -20.01 -28.91 -4.28
C LEU A 562 -20.03 -28.85 -5.81
N LEU A 563 -19.51 -29.88 -6.49
CA LEU A 563 -19.61 -30.06 -7.94
C LEU A 563 -20.90 -30.83 -8.28
N ASP A 564 -22.04 -30.29 -7.83
CA ASP A 564 -23.33 -30.99 -7.86
C ASP A 564 -23.76 -31.48 -9.25
N THR A 565 -23.34 -30.81 -10.34
CA THR A 565 -23.70 -31.27 -11.69
C THR A 565 -23.03 -32.59 -12.09
N ILE A 566 -21.96 -32.98 -11.40
CA ILE A 566 -21.25 -34.25 -11.59
C ILE A 566 -21.96 -35.38 -10.81
N ASN A 567 -22.56 -35.05 -9.67
CA ASN A 567 -23.24 -36.01 -8.80
C ASN A 567 -24.76 -35.93 -8.99
N LYS A 568 -25.43 -35.16 -8.14
CA LYS A 568 -26.87 -34.96 -8.13
C LYS A 568 -27.16 -33.46 -8.31
N PRO A 569 -27.46 -33.01 -9.54
CA PRO A 569 -27.73 -31.60 -9.81
C PRO A 569 -28.87 -31.09 -8.93
N ILE A 570 -28.70 -29.89 -8.35
CA ILE A 570 -29.76 -29.22 -7.58
C ILE A 570 -30.37 -28.06 -8.37
N ASN A 571 -31.56 -27.59 -7.97
CA ASN A 571 -32.18 -26.44 -8.59
C ASN A 571 -31.61 -25.13 -8.01
N TYR A 572 -30.68 -24.50 -8.72
CA TYR A 572 -30.07 -23.24 -8.31
C TYR A 572 -31.07 -22.09 -8.11
N SER A 573 -32.29 -22.17 -8.67
CA SER A 573 -33.32 -21.15 -8.46
C SER A 573 -34.00 -21.24 -7.09
N ARG A 574 -33.74 -22.31 -6.32
CA ARG A 574 -34.24 -22.51 -4.95
C ARG A 574 -33.09 -22.32 -3.94
N PRO A 575 -32.99 -21.14 -3.27
CA PRO A 575 -31.94 -20.87 -2.29
C PRO A 575 -31.80 -21.95 -1.20
N GLY A 576 -32.92 -22.53 -0.75
CA GLY A 576 -32.92 -23.58 0.26
C GLY A 576 -32.15 -24.83 -0.16
N GLU A 577 -32.18 -25.22 -1.44
CA GLU A 577 -31.42 -26.37 -1.94
C GLU A 577 -29.91 -26.10 -1.93
N LYS A 578 -29.49 -24.87 -2.30
CA LYS A 578 -28.08 -24.44 -2.22
C LYS A 578 -27.56 -24.45 -0.79
N ILE A 579 -28.33 -23.85 0.13
CA ILE A 579 -27.97 -23.77 1.55
C ILE A 579 -27.92 -25.18 2.15
N LYS A 580 -28.85 -26.06 1.81
CA LYS A 580 -28.85 -27.46 2.28
C LYS A 580 -27.59 -28.21 1.83
N LEU A 581 -27.18 -28.06 0.56
CA LEU A 581 -25.96 -28.67 0.05
C LEU A 581 -24.72 -28.10 0.76
N LEU A 582 -24.65 -26.78 0.95
CA LEU A 582 -23.53 -26.14 1.64
C LEU A 582 -23.42 -26.57 3.10
N ASN A 583 -24.54 -26.65 3.82
CA ASN A 583 -24.55 -27.13 5.19
C ASN A 583 -24.09 -28.59 5.26
N HIS A 584 -24.52 -29.44 4.31
CA HIS A 584 -24.03 -30.81 4.23
C HIS A 584 -22.51 -30.89 4.02
N TYR A 585 -21.95 -30.03 3.17
CA TYR A 585 -20.51 -29.89 3.01
C TYR A 585 -19.82 -29.47 4.33
N PHE A 586 -20.34 -28.44 4.99
CA PHE A 586 -19.78 -27.96 6.26
C PHE A 586 -19.82 -29.00 7.39
N GLU A 587 -20.87 -29.82 7.49
CA GLU A 587 -20.89 -30.92 8.46
C GLU A 587 -19.81 -31.97 8.16
N LYS A 588 -19.55 -32.25 6.88
CA LYS A 588 -18.54 -33.22 6.45
C LYS A 588 -17.10 -32.73 6.61
N THR A 589 -16.88 -31.42 6.62
CA THR A 589 -15.56 -30.81 6.80
C THR A 589 -15.39 -30.14 8.17
N ASN A 590 -16.25 -30.46 9.14
CA ASN A 590 -16.21 -29.83 10.46
C ASN A 590 -15.03 -30.40 11.27
N LYS A 591 -14.11 -29.53 11.71
CA LYS A 591 -12.87 -29.83 12.47
C LYS A 591 -11.83 -30.70 11.77
N SER A 592 -12.23 -31.68 10.96
CA SER A 592 -11.35 -32.56 10.19
C SER A 592 -12.01 -32.95 8.86
N VAL A 593 -11.24 -33.60 7.99
CA VAL A 593 -11.70 -34.13 6.70
C VAL A 593 -11.39 -35.62 6.59
N SER A 594 -12.08 -36.37 5.72
CA SER A 594 -11.81 -37.81 5.55
C SER A 594 -10.37 -38.10 5.11
N GLY A 595 -9.78 -37.17 4.35
CA GLY A 595 -8.48 -37.34 3.69
C GLY A 595 -8.56 -38.18 2.41
N ILE A 596 -9.75 -38.70 2.07
CA ILE A 596 -9.98 -39.52 0.89
C ILE A 596 -10.11 -38.60 -0.33
N LYS A 597 -9.30 -38.85 -1.36
CA LYS A 597 -9.35 -38.10 -2.62
C LYS A 597 -10.01 -38.94 -3.72
N LYS A 598 -11.03 -38.37 -4.37
CA LYS A 598 -11.68 -38.93 -5.55
C LYS A 598 -11.08 -38.38 -6.83
N GLU A 599 -10.96 -39.25 -7.83
CA GLU A 599 -10.54 -38.84 -9.16
C GLU A 599 -11.73 -38.25 -9.93
N VAL A 600 -11.57 -37.04 -10.46
CA VAL A 600 -12.62 -36.28 -11.15
C VAL A 600 -12.10 -35.78 -12.49
N GLY A 601 -12.89 -35.95 -13.55
CA GLY A 601 -12.55 -35.48 -14.89
C GLY A 601 -12.51 -33.95 -14.98
N LEU A 602 -11.43 -33.40 -15.54
CA LEU A 602 -11.24 -31.94 -15.65
C LEU A 602 -12.30 -31.27 -16.54
N SER A 603 -12.76 -31.96 -17.60
CA SER A 603 -13.86 -31.48 -18.45
C SER A 603 -15.18 -31.36 -17.70
N LEU A 604 -15.46 -32.28 -16.76
CA LEU A 604 -16.66 -32.25 -15.91
C LEU A 604 -16.61 -31.09 -14.93
N ILE A 605 -15.45 -30.88 -14.27
CA ILE A 605 -15.22 -29.72 -13.39
C ILE A 605 -15.43 -28.43 -14.18
N ALA A 606 -14.82 -28.31 -15.35
CA ALA A 606 -14.96 -27.11 -16.18
C ALA A 606 -16.41 -26.85 -16.59
N ASN A 607 -17.18 -27.89 -16.92
CA ASN A 607 -18.58 -27.76 -17.29
C ASN A 607 -19.45 -27.31 -16.10
N ASP A 608 -19.27 -27.91 -14.93
CA ASP A 608 -19.96 -27.54 -13.69
C ASP A 608 -19.81 -26.03 -13.38
N LEU A 609 -18.57 -25.55 -13.38
CA LEU A 609 -18.23 -24.15 -13.14
C LEU A 609 -18.84 -23.21 -14.19
N LYS A 610 -18.86 -23.64 -15.45
CA LYS A 610 -19.46 -22.88 -16.56
C LYS A 610 -20.97 -22.76 -16.39
N ILE A 611 -21.67 -23.81 -15.97
CA ILE A 611 -23.10 -23.81 -15.71
C ILE A 611 -23.42 -22.86 -14.55
N LYS A 612 -22.70 -22.97 -13.42
CA LYS A 612 -22.85 -22.08 -12.26
C LYS A 612 -22.63 -20.61 -12.63
N SER A 613 -21.56 -20.31 -13.37
CA SER A 613 -21.28 -18.95 -13.84
C SER A 613 -22.39 -18.41 -14.73
N LYS A 614 -22.81 -19.17 -15.76
CA LYS A 614 -23.89 -18.75 -16.68
C LYS A 614 -25.19 -18.50 -15.94
N TRP A 615 -25.54 -19.36 -14.99
CA TRP A 615 -26.72 -19.20 -14.15
C TRP A 615 -26.63 -17.88 -13.34
N LEU A 616 -25.51 -17.66 -12.64
CA LEU A 616 -25.34 -16.49 -11.77
C LEU A 616 -25.33 -15.17 -12.57
N LYS A 617 -24.59 -15.08 -13.68
CA LYS A 617 -24.62 -13.90 -14.56
C LYS A 617 -26.02 -13.62 -15.10
N SER A 618 -26.77 -14.66 -15.45
CA SER A 618 -28.14 -14.50 -15.96
C SER A 618 -29.12 -14.10 -14.87
N PHE A 619 -28.96 -14.64 -13.67
CA PHE A 619 -29.74 -14.28 -12.50
C PHE A 619 -29.56 -12.80 -12.14
N ILE A 620 -28.32 -12.34 -11.98
CA ILE A 620 -27.99 -10.94 -11.65
C ILE A 620 -28.53 -9.99 -12.73
N ARG A 621 -28.29 -10.27 -14.02
CA ARG A 621 -28.81 -9.46 -15.14
C ARG A 621 -30.31 -9.25 -15.10
N ARG A 622 -31.06 -10.27 -14.68
CA ARG A 622 -32.53 -10.25 -14.66
C ARG A 622 -33.10 -9.65 -13.38
N LYS A 623 -32.50 -9.93 -12.22
CA LYS A 623 -33.08 -9.59 -10.91
C LYS A 623 -32.54 -8.30 -10.31
N GLU A 624 -31.30 -7.93 -10.65
CA GLU A 624 -30.58 -6.82 -10.02
C GLU A 624 -30.36 -5.62 -10.95
N TRP A 625 -30.74 -5.72 -12.23
CA TRP A 625 -30.78 -4.57 -13.13
C TRP A 625 -31.95 -3.65 -12.75
N LEU A 626 -31.66 -2.37 -12.48
CA LEU A 626 -32.66 -1.39 -12.12
C LEU A 626 -33.12 -0.61 -13.35
N LYS A 627 -34.41 -0.20 -13.35
CA LYS A 627 -34.99 0.67 -14.39
C LYS A 627 -34.29 2.02 -14.55
N TYR A 628 -33.40 2.38 -13.61
CA TYR A 628 -32.64 3.62 -13.59
C TYR A 628 -31.33 3.56 -14.38
N GLY A 629 -31.04 2.44 -15.04
CA GLY A 629 -29.88 2.29 -15.93
C GLY A 629 -28.59 1.81 -15.25
N PHE A 630 -28.69 1.17 -14.09
CA PHE A 630 -27.56 0.64 -13.34
C PHE A 630 -27.97 -0.56 -12.48
N PHE A 631 -26.99 -1.30 -11.94
CA PHE A 631 -27.23 -2.48 -11.10
C PHE A 631 -27.38 -2.12 -9.63
N ASN A 632 -28.24 -2.85 -8.91
CA ASN A 632 -28.16 -2.90 -7.47
C ASN A 632 -26.88 -3.64 -7.03
N GLY A 633 -26.18 -3.12 -6.03
CA GLY A 633 -25.00 -3.73 -5.43
C GLY A 633 -25.27 -4.56 -4.19
N TYR A 634 -26.27 -4.18 -3.41
CA TYR A 634 -26.36 -4.61 -2.02
C TYR A 634 -27.80 -4.78 -1.54
N TYR A 635 -27.97 -5.70 -0.60
CA TYR A 635 -29.11 -5.74 0.31
C TYR A 635 -28.62 -5.45 1.73
N ASP A 636 -29.37 -4.65 2.49
CA ASP A 636 -29.03 -4.26 3.86
C ASP A 636 -29.36 -5.37 4.88
N ASN A 637 -29.12 -5.13 6.17
CA ASN A 637 -29.33 -6.13 7.22
C ASN A 637 -30.82 -6.41 7.53
N ARG A 638 -31.75 -5.67 6.90
CA ARG A 638 -33.19 -6.00 6.88
C ARG A 638 -33.56 -6.76 5.61
N GLY A 639 -32.58 -7.04 4.77
CA GLY A 639 -32.73 -7.58 3.43
C GLY A 639 -33.57 -6.67 2.54
N LYS A 640 -33.40 -5.35 2.65
CA LYS A 640 -33.95 -4.38 1.70
C LYS A 640 -32.89 -4.00 0.68
N ARG A 641 -33.32 -3.78 -0.56
CA ARG A 641 -32.44 -3.28 -1.62
C ARG A 641 -31.87 -1.91 -1.24
N VAL A 642 -30.56 -1.74 -1.39
CA VAL A 642 -29.85 -0.51 -1.01
C VAL A 642 -29.93 0.57 -2.09
N GLU A 643 -29.72 0.19 -3.35
CA GLU A 643 -29.60 1.13 -4.46
C GLU A 643 -30.92 1.34 -5.23
N GLY A 644 -31.03 2.51 -5.87
CA GLY A 644 -32.22 2.97 -6.58
C GLY A 644 -32.80 4.25 -6.00
N LYS A 645 -34.00 4.62 -6.46
CA LYS A 645 -34.71 5.80 -5.98
C LYS A 645 -35.36 5.52 -4.62
N THR A 646 -35.04 6.34 -3.63
CA THR A 646 -35.67 6.34 -2.29
C THR A 646 -36.20 7.75 -2.02
N GLY A 647 -37.53 7.93 -2.10
CA GLY A 647 -38.13 9.26 -2.11
C GLY A 647 -37.61 10.10 -3.29
N SER A 648 -37.04 11.27 -3.02
CA SER A 648 -36.39 12.14 -4.01
C SER A 648 -34.92 11.77 -4.28
N LEU A 649 -34.31 10.94 -3.43
CA LEU A 649 -32.88 10.64 -3.49
C LEU A 649 -32.59 9.46 -4.43
N MET A 650 -31.53 9.59 -5.22
CA MET A 650 -30.97 8.48 -5.98
C MET A 650 -29.79 7.88 -5.21
N ARG A 651 -29.92 6.64 -4.77
CA ARG A 651 -28.84 5.87 -4.15
C ARG A 651 -28.12 5.07 -5.22
N MET A 652 -26.84 5.37 -5.41
CA MET A 652 -25.99 4.67 -6.36
C MET A 652 -24.60 4.51 -5.75
N MET A 653 -24.03 3.32 -5.87
CA MET A 653 -22.68 2.98 -5.45
C MET A 653 -21.83 2.66 -6.69
N LEU A 654 -20.58 3.11 -6.69
CA LEU A 654 -19.68 2.91 -7.82
C LEU A 654 -19.24 1.45 -7.92
N ALA A 655 -18.95 0.82 -6.77
CA ALA A 655 -18.41 -0.54 -6.71
C ALA A 655 -19.30 -1.56 -7.44
N SER A 656 -20.61 -1.50 -7.22
CA SER A 656 -21.58 -2.40 -7.86
C SER A 656 -21.53 -2.33 -9.38
N GLN A 657 -21.31 -1.13 -9.93
CA GLN A 657 -21.18 -0.94 -11.36
C GLN A 657 -19.83 -1.45 -11.89
N VAL A 658 -18.74 -1.15 -11.19
CA VAL A 658 -17.39 -1.59 -11.57
C VAL A 658 -17.34 -3.09 -11.75
N PHE A 659 -17.83 -3.83 -10.75
CA PHE A 659 -17.73 -5.28 -10.77
C PHE A 659 -18.76 -5.95 -11.69
N ALA A 660 -19.93 -5.34 -11.91
CA ALA A 660 -20.83 -5.78 -12.98
C ALA A 660 -20.21 -5.61 -14.37
N ILE A 661 -19.48 -4.52 -14.63
CA ILE A 661 -18.75 -4.29 -15.88
C ILE A 661 -17.58 -5.29 -16.00
N MET A 662 -16.75 -5.39 -14.95
CA MET A 662 -15.50 -6.15 -14.96
C MET A 662 -15.72 -7.66 -15.17
N SER A 663 -16.78 -8.21 -14.58
CA SER A 663 -17.12 -9.63 -14.59
C SER A 663 -17.81 -10.13 -15.86
N GLY A 664 -18.20 -9.22 -16.76
CA GLY A 664 -19.01 -9.60 -17.92
C GLY A 664 -20.51 -9.74 -17.63
N VAL A 665 -20.97 -9.47 -16.40
CA VAL A 665 -22.41 -9.45 -16.07
C VAL A 665 -23.14 -8.37 -16.88
N ALA A 666 -22.62 -7.14 -16.89
CA ALA A 666 -23.19 -6.07 -17.70
C ALA A 666 -22.92 -6.32 -19.19
N LYS A 667 -23.97 -6.34 -20.02
CA LYS A 667 -23.82 -6.34 -21.49
C LYS A 667 -23.40 -4.96 -22.02
N SER A 668 -22.92 -4.88 -23.25
CA SER A 668 -22.45 -3.62 -23.86
C SER A 668 -23.50 -2.50 -23.80
N GLU A 669 -24.76 -2.82 -24.01
CA GLU A 669 -25.89 -1.88 -23.93
C GLU A 669 -26.08 -1.38 -22.49
N GLN A 670 -26.01 -2.29 -21.51
CA GLN A 670 -26.08 -1.93 -20.10
C GLN A 670 -24.89 -1.08 -19.67
N ILE A 671 -23.68 -1.33 -20.19
CA ILE A 671 -22.50 -0.51 -19.88
C ILE A 671 -22.70 0.94 -20.35
N LYS A 672 -23.33 1.17 -21.51
CA LYS A 672 -23.67 2.51 -21.99
C LYS A 672 -24.60 3.24 -21.02
N GLU A 673 -25.64 2.55 -20.52
CA GLU A 673 -26.58 3.13 -19.54
C GLU A 673 -25.96 3.32 -18.16
N ILE A 674 -25.13 2.38 -17.71
CA ILE A 674 -24.34 2.51 -16.48
C ILE A 674 -23.45 3.75 -16.57
N TRP A 675 -22.77 3.95 -17.70
CA TRP A 675 -21.92 5.11 -17.91
C TRP A 675 -22.70 6.42 -17.85
N LYS A 676 -23.88 6.50 -18.49
CA LYS A 676 -24.78 7.65 -18.36
C LYS A 676 -25.17 7.90 -16.91
N SER A 677 -25.46 6.85 -16.15
CA SER A 677 -25.81 6.94 -14.73
C SER A 677 -24.65 7.40 -13.86
N ILE A 678 -23.45 6.85 -14.04
CA ILE A 678 -22.21 7.29 -13.37
C ILE A 678 -21.97 8.77 -13.66
N ARG A 679 -22.08 9.19 -14.92
CA ARG A 679 -21.93 10.60 -15.35
C ARG A 679 -22.96 11.53 -14.75
N LYS A 680 -24.17 11.04 -14.51
CA LYS A 680 -25.28 11.82 -13.95
C LYS A 680 -25.17 11.97 -12.43
N TYR A 681 -24.85 10.89 -11.73
CA TYR A 681 -24.99 10.83 -10.26
C TYR A 681 -23.67 10.83 -9.49
N LEU A 682 -22.59 10.28 -10.06
CA LEU A 682 -21.31 10.09 -9.36
C LEU A 682 -20.18 10.99 -9.88
N TYR A 683 -20.31 11.54 -11.08
CA TYR A 683 -19.33 12.48 -11.62
C TYR A 683 -19.50 13.88 -11.02
N ASP A 684 -18.45 14.37 -10.38
CA ASP A 684 -18.41 15.72 -9.83
C ASP A 684 -17.89 16.71 -10.88
N LYS A 685 -18.73 17.66 -11.29
CA LYS A 685 -18.37 18.64 -12.34
C LYS A 685 -17.28 19.62 -11.89
N ASN A 686 -17.22 19.93 -10.59
CA ASN A 686 -16.32 20.95 -10.05
C ASN A 686 -14.90 20.41 -9.88
N LEU A 687 -14.78 19.19 -9.36
CA LEU A 687 -13.49 18.52 -9.14
C LEU A 687 -13.09 17.58 -10.27
N LYS A 688 -14.02 17.31 -11.21
CA LYS A 688 -13.82 16.46 -12.40
C LYS A 688 -13.38 15.04 -12.06
N GLY A 689 -13.88 14.50 -10.95
CA GLY A 689 -13.62 13.13 -10.48
C GLY A 689 -14.90 12.32 -10.34
N PHE A 690 -14.76 11.05 -9.95
CA PHE A 690 -15.87 10.11 -9.73
C PHE A 690 -15.96 9.72 -8.27
N ARG A 691 -17.15 9.89 -7.67
CA ARG A 691 -17.43 9.57 -6.27
C ARG A 691 -17.72 8.09 -6.08
N LEU A 692 -17.40 7.58 -4.89
CA LEU A 692 -17.64 6.18 -4.54
C LEU A 692 -19.12 5.82 -4.38
N ASN A 693 -19.95 6.77 -3.96
CA ASN A 693 -21.40 6.65 -3.86
C ASN A 693 -22.06 8.03 -3.88
N THR A 694 -23.36 8.08 -4.14
CA THR A 694 -24.17 9.28 -3.92
C THR A 694 -24.34 9.55 -2.43
N ASP A 695 -24.73 10.78 -2.10
CA ASP A 695 -25.04 11.15 -0.72
C ASP A 695 -26.40 10.54 -0.32
N PHE A 696 -26.39 9.65 0.66
CA PHE A 696 -27.59 8.98 1.13
C PHE A 696 -28.42 9.88 2.07
N LYS A 697 -27.85 11.00 2.54
CA LYS A 697 -28.49 11.98 3.45
C LYS A 697 -29.04 11.36 4.74
N GLN A 698 -28.45 10.27 5.20
CA GLN A 698 -28.83 9.59 6.43
C GLN A 698 -27.65 8.77 6.98
N LEU A 699 -27.64 8.58 8.30
CA LEU A 699 -26.87 7.52 8.93
C LEU A 699 -27.51 6.16 8.57
N TYR A 700 -26.80 5.30 7.83
CA TYR A 700 -27.35 4.03 7.34
C TYR A 700 -26.77 2.80 8.07
N MET A 701 -27.10 2.67 9.36
CA MET A 701 -26.59 1.63 10.26
C MET A 701 -26.95 0.19 9.84
N GLU A 702 -28.01 0.02 9.05
CA GLU A 702 -28.40 -1.30 8.50
C GLU A 702 -27.43 -1.81 7.43
N LEU A 703 -26.50 -0.97 6.96
CA LEU A 703 -25.55 -1.35 5.92
C LEU A 703 -24.11 -1.26 6.43
N GLY A 704 -23.72 -0.16 7.06
CA GLY A 704 -22.36 -0.07 7.60
C GLY A 704 -21.93 1.27 8.17
N ARG A 705 -20.83 1.24 8.92
CA ARG A 705 -20.25 2.42 9.58
C ARG A 705 -19.75 3.49 8.60
N ALA A 706 -19.50 3.14 7.33
CA ALA A 706 -19.06 4.10 6.31
C ALA A 706 -19.97 5.35 6.29
N PHE A 707 -21.28 5.15 6.41
CA PHE A 707 -22.26 6.25 6.37
C PHE A 707 -22.27 7.11 7.64
N GLY A 708 -21.45 6.79 8.65
CA GLY A 708 -21.15 7.67 9.77
C GLY A 708 -20.03 8.69 9.48
N PHE A 709 -19.22 8.47 8.44
CA PHE A 709 -18.27 9.47 7.96
C PHE A 709 -18.99 10.63 7.27
N SER A 710 -18.37 11.81 7.28
CA SER A 710 -18.82 12.93 6.45
C SER A 710 -18.89 12.51 4.99
N TYR A 711 -19.99 12.87 4.30
CA TYR A 711 -20.08 12.61 2.87
C TYR A 711 -18.98 13.36 2.13
N GLY A 712 -18.22 12.64 1.29
CA GLY A 712 -17.01 13.12 0.64
C GLY A 712 -15.71 12.61 1.27
N ASP A 713 -15.77 11.91 2.41
CA ASP A 713 -14.59 11.36 3.08
C ASP A 713 -14.63 9.83 3.13
N LYS A 714 -13.43 9.24 3.03
CA LYS A 714 -13.23 7.79 3.16
C LYS A 714 -14.21 7.00 2.29
N GLU A 715 -14.83 5.95 2.81
CA GLU A 715 -15.74 5.09 2.05
C GLU A 715 -17.14 5.68 1.84
N ASN A 716 -17.40 6.93 2.27
CA ASN A 716 -18.67 7.62 2.05
C ASN A 716 -18.52 8.77 1.05
N GLY A 717 -18.64 8.48 -0.25
CA GLY A 717 -18.79 9.50 -1.29
C GLY A 717 -17.52 10.25 -1.69
N ALA A 718 -16.36 9.87 -1.15
CA ALA A 718 -15.07 10.40 -1.57
C ALA A 718 -14.70 10.00 -3.01
N PHE A 719 -13.70 10.69 -3.57
CA PHE A 719 -13.04 10.25 -4.81
C PHE A 719 -12.06 9.14 -4.49
N PHE A 720 -12.57 7.93 -4.23
CA PHE A 720 -11.77 6.80 -3.79
C PHE A 720 -10.98 6.20 -4.97
N ASN A 721 -9.66 6.43 -5.00
CA ASN A 721 -8.85 6.19 -6.18
C ASN A 721 -8.80 4.72 -6.57
N HIS A 722 -8.80 3.80 -5.61
CA HIS A 722 -8.75 2.36 -5.88
C HIS A 722 -9.96 1.91 -6.72
N MET A 723 -11.18 2.22 -6.30
CA MET A 723 -12.39 1.87 -7.06
C MET A 723 -12.47 2.63 -8.39
N THR A 724 -12.04 3.89 -8.42
CA THR A 724 -12.01 4.71 -9.65
C THR A 724 -11.07 4.10 -10.70
N ILE A 725 -9.89 3.60 -10.29
CA ILE A 725 -8.97 2.91 -11.20
C ILE A 725 -9.58 1.59 -11.67
N MET A 726 -10.23 0.84 -10.79
CA MET A 726 -10.90 -0.41 -11.16
C MET A 726 -12.07 -0.17 -12.15
N LEU A 727 -12.79 0.96 -12.05
CA LEU A 727 -13.75 1.40 -13.07
C LEU A 727 -13.06 1.56 -14.44
N SER A 728 -11.94 2.30 -14.48
CA SER A 728 -11.17 2.48 -15.71
C SER A 728 -10.70 1.13 -16.28
N PHE A 729 -10.13 0.27 -15.43
CA PHE A 729 -9.72 -1.07 -15.82
C PHE A 729 -10.87 -1.88 -16.42
N ALA A 730 -12.04 -1.88 -15.77
CA ALA A 730 -13.23 -2.59 -16.21
C ALA A 730 -13.73 -2.08 -17.57
N LEU A 731 -13.85 -0.75 -17.74
CA LEU A 731 -14.26 -0.12 -19.00
C LEU A 731 -13.27 -0.45 -20.13
N TYR A 732 -11.96 -0.37 -19.88
CA TYR A 732 -10.95 -0.79 -20.85
C TYR A 732 -11.11 -2.27 -21.19
N LYS A 733 -11.23 -3.16 -20.20
CA LYS A 733 -11.40 -4.61 -20.40
C LYS A 733 -12.57 -4.90 -21.35
N ARG A 734 -13.65 -4.11 -21.26
CA ARG A 734 -14.87 -4.24 -22.06
C ARG A 734 -14.91 -3.42 -23.36
N GLY A 735 -13.84 -2.69 -23.70
CA GLY A 735 -13.73 -1.96 -24.96
C GLY A 735 -14.27 -0.52 -24.94
N PHE A 736 -14.68 0.00 -23.78
CA PHE A 736 -15.17 1.38 -23.60
C PHE A 736 -13.99 2.34 -23.38
N ILE A 737 -13.16 2.48 -24.41
CA ILE A 737 -11.82 3.11 -24.31
C ILE A 737 -11.89 4.59 -23.94
N ASN A 738 -12.85 5.34 -24.49
CA ASN A 738 -12.93 6.78 -24.25
C ASN A 738 -13.35 7.10 -22.81
N GLU A 739 -14.35 6.38 -22.33
CA GLU A 739 -14.87 6.42 -20.97
C GLU A 739 -13.78 5.99 -19.98
N ALA A 740 -13.10 4.88 -20.26
CA ALA A 740 -12.00 4.38 -19.45
C ALA A 740 -10.86 5.41 -19.32
N ARG A 741 -10.49 6.07 -20.42
CA ARG A 741 -9.46 7.11 -20.45
C ARG A 741 -9.89 8.33 -19.64
N GLU A 742 -11.14 8.76 -19.76
CA GLU A 742 -11.63 9.89 -18.97
C GLU A 742 -11.46 9.66 -17.47
N VAL A 743 -11.84 8.47 -16.99
CA VAL A 743 -11.64 8.05 -15.60
C VAL A 743 -10.16 7.94 -15.24
N PHE A 744 -9.34 7.36 -16.11
CA PHE A 744 -7.91 7.17 -15.86
C PHE A 744 -7.17 8.52 -15.72
N ASP A 745 -7.44 9.44 -16.64
CA ASP A 745 -6.81 10.75 -16.69
C ASP A 745 -7.28 11.66 -15.55
N SER A 746 -8.50 11.48 -15.01
CA SER A 746 -8.99 12.29 -13.89
C SER A 746 -8.14 12.11 -12.64
N ILE A 747 -7.66 10.89 -12.38
CA ILE A 747 -6.82 10.59 -11.20
C ILE A 747 -5.53 11.39 -11.23
N TYR A 748 -4.81 11.37 -12.36
CA TYR A 748 -3.60 12.17 -12.54
C TYR A 748 -3.90 13.67 -12.39
N LYS A 749 -4.95 14.17 -13.07
CA LYS A 749 -5.36 15.59 -13.02
C LYS A 749 -5.69 16.06 -11.60
N MET A 750 -6.39 15.24 -10.81
CA MET A 750 -6.68 15.53 -9.42
C MET A 750 -5.40 15.51 -8.58
N ALA A 751 -4.55 14.49 -8.72
CA ALA A 751 -3.30 14.36 -7.97
C ALA A 751 -2.37 15.57 -8.18
N VAL A 752 -2.24 16.05 -9.42
CA VAL A 752 -1.38 17.20 -9.77
C VAL A 752 -2.05 18.57 -9.59
N SER A 753 -3.33 18.61 -9.21
CA SER A 753 -4.05 19.86 -8.91
C SER A 753 -3.39 20.63 -7.77
N ARG A 754 -3.57 21.95 -7.70
CA ARG A 754 -3.17 22.72 -6.50
C ARG A 754 -4.10 22.47 -5.32
N LYS A 755 -5.34 22.01 -5.57
CA LYS A 755 -6.32 21.66 -4.54
C LYS A 755 -5.94 20.39 -3.76
N SER A 756 -5.17 19.48 -4.38
CA SER A 756 -4.77 18.23 -3.75
C SER A 756 -3.89 18.43 -2.53
N LYS A 757 -3.04 19.46 -2.52
CA LYS A 757 -2.09 19.76 -1.42
C LYS A 757 -1.24 18.55 -1.03
N ILE A 758 -0.79 17.78 -2.02
CA ILE A 758 0.09 16.61 -1.86
C ILE A 758 1.34 16.73 -2.71
N TYR A 759 2.39 16.00 -2.32
CA TYR A 759 3.56 15.71 -3.16
C TYR A 759 3.20 14.79 -4.34
N PRO A 760 4.12 14.51 -5.29
CA PRO A 760 3.79 13.64 -6.40
C PRO A 760 3.55 12.21 -5.90
N MET A 761 2.30 11.77 -5.95
CA MET A 761 1.82 10.41 -5.61
C MET A 761 0.32 10.31 -5.96
N ILE A 762 -0.26 9.13 -5.79
CA ILE A 762 -1.72 8.92 -5.74
C ILE A 762 -2.12 8.76 -4.27
N PRO A 763 -3.01 9.61 -3.71
CA PRO A 763 -3.55 9.43 -2.36
C PRO A 763 -4.57 8.29 -2.34
N GLU A 764 -4.98 7.81 -1.17
CA GLU A 764 -6.08 6.83 -1.11
C GLU A 764 -7.39 7.39 -1.69
N TYR A 765 -7.72 8.62 -1.28
CA TYR A 765 -8.88 9.34 -1.79
C TYR A 765 -8.63 10.85 -1.83
N PHE A 766 -9.50 11.56 -2.56
CA PHE A 766 -9.66 13.00 -2.41
C PHE A 766 -10.98 13.33 -1.73
N ASN A 767 -10.99 14.31 -0.83
CA ASN A 767 -12.21 14.77 -0.16
C ASN A 767 -13.02 15.79 -1.00
N ASN A 768 -14.07 16.36 -0.41
CA ASN A 768 -14.91 17.39 -1.06
C ASN A 768 -14.18 18.67 -1.47
N ASP A 769 -13.05 19.00 -0.85
CA ASP A 769 -12.23 20.15 -1.23
C ASP A 769 -11.25 19.81 -2.38
N GLY A 770 -11.22 18.54 -2.78
CA GLY A 770 -10.24 17.99 -3.71
C GLY A 770 -8.87 17.80 -3.07
N ARG A 771 -8.77 17.81 -1.73
CA ARG A 771 -7.54 17.54 -0.98
C ARG A 771 -7.26 16.04 -0.99
N GLY A 772 -6.02 15.63 -1.25
CA GLY A 772 -5.62 14.23 -1.12
C GLY A 772 -5.43 13.87 0.35
N LEU A 773 -5.79 12.65 0.75
CA LEU A 773 -5.57 12.10 2.09
C LEU A 773 -4.96 10.69 2.03
N TYR A 774 -4.38 10.22 3.14
CA TYR A 774 -3.75 8.90 3.25
C TYR A 774 -2.64 8.68 2.21
N PHE A 775 -1.50 9.33 2.44
CA PHE A 775 -0.45 9.44 1.43
C PHE A 775 0.36 8.15 1.27
N TYR A 776 0.87 7.94 0.05
CA TYR A 776 1.85 6.92 -0.35
C TYR A 776 1.42 5.46 -0.26
N LEU A 777 0.76 5.03 0.81
CA LEU A 777 0.62 3.60 1.10
C LEU A 777 -0.59 2.96 0.42
N THR A 778 -1.40 3.69 -0.35
CA THR A 778 -2.62 3.16 -0.98
C THR A 778 -2.36 2.06 -2.01
N GLY A 779 -3.24 1.05 -2.03
CA GLY A 779 -3.28 0.00 -3.05
C GLY A 779 -3.60 0.46 -4.46
N SER A 780 -4.16 1.66 -4.60
CA SER A 780 -4.49 2.28 -5.87
C SER A 780 -3.27 2.42 -6.80
N ALA A 781 -2.06 2.61 -6.25
CA ALA A 781 -0.85 2.69 -7.05
C ALA A 781 -0.54 1.40 -7.83
N SER A 782 -0.68 0.22 -7.20
CA SER A 782 -0.52 -1.07 -7.87
C SER A 782 -1.54 -1.24 -8.99
N TRP A 783 -2.79 -0.88 -8.74
CA TRP A 783 -3.85 -0.91 -9.75
C TRP A 783 -3.62 0.10 -10.88
N TYR A 784 -3.07 1.28 -10.59
CA TYR A 784 -2.77 2.30 -11.59
C TYR A 784 -1.72 1.79 -12.57
N ILE A 785 -0.62 1.25 -12.04
CA ILE A 785 0.47 0.63 -12.81
C ILE A 785 -0.06 -0.55 -13.63
N HIS A 786 -0.81 -1.43 -12.99
CA HIS A 786 -1.38 -2.60 -13.64
C HIS A 786 -2.33 -2.19 -14.78
N THR A 787 -3.18 -1.19 -14.57
CA THR A 787 -4.10 -0.66 -15.59
C THR A 787 -3.33 0.01 -16.72
N LEU A 788 -2.32 0.81 -16.41
CA LEU A 788 -1.46 1.45 -17.42
C LEU A 788 -0.82 0.40 -18.34
N ILE A 789 -0.23 -0.65 -17.78
CA ILE A 789 0.46 -1.68 -18.55
C ILE A 789 -0.53 -2.61 -19.27
N ARG A 790 -1.49 -3.20 -18.55
CA ARG A 790 -2.39 -4.22 -19.10
C ARG A 790 -3.44 -3.67 -20.04
N GLN A 791 -3.91 -2.46 -19.77
CA GLN A 791 -5.04 -1.89 -20.49
C GLN A 791 -4.63 -0.75 -21.41
N THR A 792 -3.98 0.30 -20.88
CA THR A 792 -3.65 1.48 -21.68
C THR A 792 -2.58 1.18 -22.74
N LEU A 793 -1.45 0.61 -22.32
CA LEU A 793 -0.40 0.11 -23.22
C LEU A 793 -0.79 -1.23 -23.86
N GLY A 794 -1.73 -1.94 -23.23
CA GLY A 794 -2.31 -3.15 -23.79
C GLY A 794 -1.36 -4.35 -23.79
N ILE A 795 -0.37 -4.37 -22.91
CA ILE A 795 0.62 -5.44 -22.76
C ILE A 795 -0.01 -6.53 -21.91
N LYS A 796 -0.43 -7.59 -22.56
CA LYS A 796 -1.12 -8.74 -21.96
C LYS A 796 -0.31 -9.99 -22.24
N TYR A 797 -0.63 -11.04 -21.49
CA TYR A 797 -0.13 -12.37 -21.79
C TYR A 797 -1.28 -13.34 -21.90
N ILE A 798 -1.12 -14.36 -22.75
CA ILE A 798 -2.03 -15.49 -22.83
C ILE A 798 -1.17 -16.74 -22.80
N LEU A 799 -1.12 -17.41 -21.64
CA LEU A 799 -0.40 -18.66 -21.43
C LEU A 799 1.08 -18.62 -21.89
N GLY A 800 1.74 -17.49 -21.64
CA GLY A 800 3.14 -17.24 -22.01
C GLY A 800 3.30 -16.35 -23.24
N ASP A 801 2.35 -16.36 -24.18
CA ASP A 801 2.42 -15.52 -25.38
C ASP A 801 2.23 -14.04 -25.03
N LEU A 802 3.04 -13.17 -25.63
CA LEU A 802 2.95 -11.73 -25.45
C LEU A 802 1.95 -11.15 -26.45
N ILE A 803 0.91 -10.50 -25.94
CA ILE A 803 -0.11 -9.83 -26.75
C ILE A 803 -0.01 -8.34 -26.48
N ILE A 804 0.20 -7.55 -27.52
CA ILE A 804 0.21 -6.09 -27.42
C ILE A 804 -0.97 -5.53 -28.20
N GLN A 805 -1.85 -4.83 -27.48
CA GLN A 805 -3.07 -4.23 -28.02
C GLN A 805 -3.32 -2.85 -27.36
N PRO A 806 -2.58 -1.81 -27.78
CA PRO A 806 -2.66 -0.48 -27.18
C PRO A 806 -4.07 0.09 -27.27
N LYS A 807 -4.50 0.76 -26.20
CA LYS A 807 -5.79 1.46 -26.11
C LYS A 807 -5.57 2.95 -25.84
N ILE A 808 -4.53 3.49 -26.48
CA ILE A 808 -4.04 4.85 -26.31
C ILE A 808 -4.15 5.63 -27.61
N ASN A 809 -4.28 6.96 -27.51
CA ASN A 809 -4.33 7.88 -28.65
C ASN A 809 -3.69 9.23 -28.27
N LYS A 810 -3.55 10.14 -29.24
CA LYS A 810 -2.93 11.46 -29.08
C LYS A 810 -3.59 12.36 -28.03
N LYS A 811 -4.83 12.09 -27.62
CA LYS A 811 -5.48 12.88 -26.55
C LYS A 811 -5.03 12.47 -25.14
N SER A 812 -4.32 11.35 -25.00
CA SER A 812 -3.77 10.92 -23.72
C SER A 812 -2.64 11.85 -23.28
N PRO A 813 -2.54 12.21 -21.99
CA PRO A 813 -1.45 13.04 -21.47
C PRO A 813 -0.07 12.36 -21.56
N LEU A 814 -0.02 11.08 -21.89
CA LEU A 814 1.20 10.28 -22.08
C LEU A 814 1.93 10.64 -23.39
N GLY A 815 1.18 10.87 -24.48
CA GLY A 815 1.76 10.95 -25.83
C GLY A 815 2.60 9.70 -26.17
N ASN A 816 3.66 9.85 -26.95
CA ASN A 816 4.60 8.75 -27.23
C ASN A 816 5.19 8.21 -25.93
N ILE A 817 5.28 6.88 -25.81
CA ILE A 817 5.62 6.22 -24.56
C ILE A 817 6.50 5.00 -24.80
N SER A 818 7.51 4.80 -23.95
CA SER A 818 8.28 3.56 -23.87
C SER A 818 8.11 2.91 -22.51
N VAL A 819 8.17 1.58 -22.48
CA VAL A 819 8.23 0.79 -21.26
C VAL A 819 9.28 -0.29 -21.37
N ASP A 820 10.11 -0.42 -20.33
CA ASP A 820 11.09 -1.49 -20.22
C ASP A 820 10.48 -2.62 -19.39
N LEU A 821 10.50 -3.88 -19.83
CA LEU A 821 9.94 -5.00 -19.09
C LEU A 821 10.89 -6.19 -19.11
N THR A 822 10.89 -6.95 -18.02
CA THR A 822 11.52 -8.26 -17.98
C THR A 822 10.49 -9.34 -18.29
N ILE A 823 10.73 -10.10 -19.36
CA ILE A 823 9.87 -11.19 -19.82
C ILE A 823 10.76 -12.41 -20.04
N LYS A 824 10.53 -13.51 -19.30
CA LYS A 824 11.37 -14.74 -19.35
C LYS A 824 12.87 -14.48 -19.26
N ASN A 825 13.27 -13.60 -18.33
CA ASN A 825 14.66 -13.16 -18.12
C ASN A 825 15.29 -12.45 -19.35
N LYS A 826 14.47 -11.90 -20.25
CA LYS A 826 14.87 -11.02 -21.35
C LYS A 826 14.41 -9.60 -21.05
N ILE A 827 15.23 -8.61 -21.34
CA ILE A 827 14.89 -7.20 -21.18
C ILE A 827 14.32 -6.71 -22.51
N LEU A 828 13.04 -6.33 -22.51
CA LEU A 828 12.32 -5.82 -23.68
C LEU A 828 11.97 -4.34 -23.46
N LYS A 829 12.42 -3.47 -24.34
CA LYS A 829 11.98 -2.07 -24.42
C LYS A 829 10.91 -1.94 -25.48
N ILE A 830 9.69 -1.63 -25.08
CA ILE A 830 8.54 -1.49 -25.98
C ILE A 830 8.27 -0.01 -26.20
N ASN A 831 8.45 0.45 -27.44
CA ASN A 831 8.23 1.83 -27.85
C ASN A 831 6.90 1.97 -28.60
N TYR A 832 6.09 2.96 -28.20
CA TYR A 832 4.84 3.30 -28.86
C TYR A 832 4.94 4.67 -29.51
N LEU A 833 4.84 4.69 -30.84
CA LEU A 833 4.66 5.89 -31.65
C LEU A 833 3.17 6.08 -31.94
N ILE A 834 2.57 7.12 -31.37
CA ILE A 834 1.12 7.37 -31.45
C ILE A 834 0.81 8.43 -32.51
N LYS A 835 0.23 8.01 -33.65
CA LYS A 835 -0.05 8.91 -34.78
C LYS A 835 -1.51 9.37 -34.86
N THR A 836 -2.42 8.75 -34.11
CA THR A 836 -3.88 8.91 -34.28
C THR A 836 -4.60 9.58 -33.11
N ASN A 837 -5.70 10.27 -33.42
CA ASN A 837 -6.62 10.89 -32.46
C ASN A 837 -7.75 9.94 -32.00
N LYS A 838 -7.94 8.83 -32.73
CA LYS A 838 -8.87 7.75 -32.35
C LYS A 838 -8.06 6.62 -31.71
N PRO A 839 -8.62 5.87 -30.76
CA PRO A 839 -7.99 4.62 -30.35
C PRO A 839 -8.11 3.62 -31.50
N SER A 840 -7.09 3.56 -32.35
CA SER A 840 -7.05 2.82 -33.61
C SER A 840 -5.89 1.80 -33.63
N PRO A 841 -5.93 0.78 -34.50
CA PRO A 841 -5.11 -0.43 -34.35
C PRO A 841 -3.61 -0.17 -34.54
N ILE A 842 -2.81 -1.17 -34.14
CA ILE A 842 -1.40 -1.22 -34.51
C ILE A 842 -1.32 -1.28 -36.04
N ILE A 843 -0.61 -0.34 -36.65
CA ILE A 843 -0.38 -0.32 -38.12
C ILE A 843 0.99 -0.88 -38.50
N ASN A 844 1.94 -0.90 -37.57
CA ASN A 844 3.26 -1.49 -37.77
C ASN A 844 3.84 -1.97 -36.44
N GLY A 845 4.57 -3.08 -36.47
CA GLY A 845 5.20 -3.70 -35.32
C GLY A 845 6.49 -4.40 -35.73
N SER A 846 7.57 -4.17 -35.00
CA SER A 846 8.84 -4.87 -35.25
C SER A 846 9.55 -5.23 -33.95
N ILE A 847 10.38 -6.27 -33.98
CA ILE A 847 11.31 -6.64 -32.92
C ILE A 847 12.73 -6.61 -33.46
N ASP A 848 13.58 -5.78 -32.86
CA ASP A 848 14.93 -5.48 -33.35
C ASP A 848 14.96 -5.19 -34.87
N GLY A 849 14.00 -4.40 -35.35
CA GLY A 849 13.84 -4.04 -36.77
C GLY A 849 13.19 -5.11 -37.65
N LYS A 850 13.02 -6.35 -37.19
CA LYS A 850 12.30 -7.40 -37.94
C LYS A 850 10.80 -7.27 -37.75
N LYS A 851 10.04 -7.17 -38.85
CA LYS A 851 8.57 -7.04 -38.80
C LYS A 851 7.93 -8.24 -38.10
N ILE A 852 6.95 -7.99 -37.24
CA ILE A 852 6.13 -9.00 -36.59
C ILE A 852 4.74 -9.03 -37.24
N ARG A 853 4.19 -10.23 -37.41
CA ARG A 853 2.84 -10.41 -37.94
C ARG A 853 1.79 -9.78 -37.01
N LEU A 854 0.91 -8.98 -37.59
CA LEU A 854 -0.28 -8.45 -36.92
C LEU A 854 -1.43 -9.45 -37.07
N SER A 855 -2.19 -9.64 -35.98
CA SER A 855 -3.43 -10.42 -35.98
C SER A 855 -4.60 -9.49 -35.66
N GLY A 856 -5.21 -8.95 -36.72
CA GLY A 856 -6.20 -7.87 -36.59
C GLY A 856 -5.55 -6.61 -36.01
N ASN A 857 -6.08 -6.13 -34.88
CA ASN A 857 -5.57 -4.94 -34.20
C ASN A 857 -4.51 -5.22 -33.11
N LYS A 858 -3.92 -6.41 -33.10
CA LYS A 858 -3.01 -6.88 -32.06
C LYS A 858 -1.70 -7.34 -32.66
N LEU A 859 -0.62 -7.11 -31.93
CA LEU A 859 0.67 -7.73 -32.16
C LEU A 859 0.78 -8.94 -31.24
N VAL A 860 1.06 -10.10 -31.81
CA VAL A 860 1.22 -11.36 -31.09
C VAL A 860 2.66 -11.82 -31.25
N VAL A 861 3.39 -11.91 -30.14
CA VAL A 861 4.72 -12.53 -30.11
C VAL A 861 4.58 -13.86 -29.39
N PRO A 862 4.61 -15.00 -30.12
CA PRO A 862 4.62 -16.30 -29.50
C PRO A 862 5.78 -16.44 -28.51
N ILE A 863 5.57 -17.20 -27.45
CA ILE A 863 6.61 -17.42 -26.43
C ILE A 863 7.87 -18.06 -27.00
N SER A 864 7.73 -18.88 -28.06
CA SER A 864 8.85 -19.47 -28.79
C SER A 864 9.78 -18.42 -29.41
N GLU A 865 9.23 -17.31 -29.92
CA GLU A 865 10.02 -16.21 -30.47
C GLU A 865 10.74 -15.42 -29.38
N ILE A 866 10.09 -15.21 -28.23
CA ILE A 866 10.73 -14.56 -27.06
C ILE A 866 11.90 -15.40 -26.55
N ASN A 867 11.76 -16.73 -26.53
CA ASN A 867 12.80 -17.64 -26.06
C ASN A 867 14.06 -17.60 -26.95
N LYS A 868 13.92 -17.33 -28.25
CA LYS A 868 15.03 -17.20 -29.21
C LYS A 868 15.87 -15.93 -29.02
N LEU A 869 15.34 -14.91 -28.34
CA LEU A 869 16.06 -13.66 -28.06
C LEU A 869 17.30 -13.92 -27.18
N SER A 870 18.27 -13.01 -27.14
CA SER A 870 19.45 -13.15 -26.28
C SER A 870 19.13 -12.74 -24.83
N LYS A 871 19.76 -13.37 -23.83
CA LYS A 871 19.67 -12.95 -22.41
C LYS A 871 20.55 -11.73 -22.11
N ASN A 872 21.61 -11.53 -22.88
CA ASN A 872 22.69 -10.58 -22.55
C ASN A 872 22.52 -9.21 -23.23
N LYS A 873 21.42 -9.00 -23.97
CA LYS A 873 21.14 -7.77 -24.69
C LYS A 873 19.71 -7.31 -24.39
N GLN A 874 19.50 -5.99 -24.38
CA GLN A 874 18.17 -5.42 -24.42
C GLN A 874 17.62 -5.47 -25.86
N HIS A 875 16.42 -6.03 -26.01
CA HIS A 875 15.71 -6.08 -27.29
C HIS A 875 14.66 -4.98 -27.36
N THR A 876 14.36 -4.50 -28.57
CA THR A 876 13.42 -3.40 -28.78
C THR A 876 12.21 -3.87 -29.57
N ILE A 877 11.01 -3.55 -29.09
CA ILE A 877 9.76 -3.75 -29.83
C ILE A 877 9.19 -2.37 -30.18
N ASP A 878 9.21 -2.02 -31.46
CA ASP A 878 8.70 -0.74 -31.95
C ASP A 878 7.30 -0.91 -32.52
N ILE A 879 6.36 -0.11 -32.02
CA ILE A 879 4.93 -0.19 -32.33
C ILE A 879 4.46 1.17 -32.81
N THR A 880 3.85 1.21 -34.00
CA THR A 880 3.15 2.39 -34.48
C THR A 880 1.64 2.19 -34.34
N VAL A 881 1.00 3.08 -33.59
CA VAL A 881 -0.46 3.15 -33.41
C VAL A 881 -1.00 4.20 -34.38
N GLY A 882 -1.81 3.76 -35.36
CA GLY A 882 -2.23 4.56 -36.52
C GLY A 882 -3.72 4.78 -36.59
#